data_AF-A0A820B2B6-F1
#
_entry.id   AF-A0A820B2B6-F1
#
_cell.length_a   1.000
_cell.length_b   1.000
_cell.length_c   1.000
_cell.angle_alpha   90.00
_cell.angle_beta   90.00
_cell.angle_gamma   90.00
#
_symmetry.space_group_name_H-M   'P 1'
#
loop_
_entity.id
_entity.type
_entity.pdbx_description
1 polymer ?
#
loop_
_entity_poly.entity_id
_entity_poly.type
_entity_poly.pdbx_seq_one_letter_code
_entity_poly.pdbx_strand_id
1 'polypeptide(L)'
;TDQLFLNNLQISLWRFEVVYTFLSAISTSALNFIINQPPSNGSCSINPLIGTITTLFTIECPDWYDVDGIEDYSLYAWTTDISQRTIIAFSSEYNFQVRLPAGDNETSLLNLVVYVRDLLNSITQVNISSVSVMKNFEIINELIDKITNSSSTITNNPIVRLLSSGNQNVVGQMIIALSQELNQMSSENLDKAISNGIPAVDISVSLLGSQRLQQISIPLNESALIDYNTELNSLANVRDYLVTFITDLLVTTSNSIILQSSSLAQLTQATNQLTRNTLLLVSNRCYELSAALYAIFEKISYEDAQSASNQLFQCASNMLNGVNGPLQGRTEILDLDSSRANVISTDYDTDLESAWSNLNLFSDGNDFSTETIEKNRNLYYQKQLANQINSQVTGMISLLTSSLNIHLNIGPSSLMNTSQSFVSLETISIQSLKDRLVKQVENAQFSMPSDFILNTTSNSSISLRSRVDPLASFGNFQNTNLSRSISLSIIDQNGNEIPFKANENNSIKLIIPRDPNVLIPSMYLQNVTSINSTINNLLFNYHYVNITSSFPISVHFEIHSLNTNLAYLFIYKFDQTPQLNSSINLIDGWTMFCPHNLTNDDIYRYFIDNQQTPGHQSLIFGIRELNSTEINNYCLNNSSINTSLPITDESFNFISNYELLIYTSGCYYLDENNNWKSDGLTVGPLTNLYETECLSTHLTTFAGGFIVLPAPINWSYVFANAG
;
A
#
# COMPACT_ATOMS: atom_id res chain seq x y z
N THR A 1 -20.84 29.65 -2.43
CA THR A 1 -22.26 29.34 -2.16
C THR A 1 -22.43 28.28 -1.10
N ASP A 2 -21.37 27.55 -0.74
CA ASP A 2 -21.46 26.27 -0.01
C ASP A 2 -21.69 26.42 1.51
N GLN A 3 -21.75 27.64 2.02
CA GLN A 3 -21.99 27.95 3.45
C GLN A 3 -23.29 28.72 3.67
N LEU A 4 -24.24 28.69 2.72
CA LEU A 4 -25.48 29.46 2.82
C LEU A 4 -26.24 29.21 4.13
N PHE A 5 -26.39 27.94 4.53
CA PHE A 5 -27.08 27.56 5.75
C PHE A 5 -26.27 27.91 7.01
N LEU A 6 -24.95 27.66 6.99
CA LEU A 6 -24.03 27.96 8.10
C LEU A 6 -23.92 29.47 8.38
N ASN A 7 -24.05 30.30 7.35
CA ASN A 7 -24.03 31.76 7.51
C ASN A 7 -25.36 32.34 7.98
N ASN A 8 -26.41 31.52 8.07
CA ASN A 8 -27.76 31.95 8.41
C ASN A 8 -28.42 31.01 9.43
N LEU A 9 -27.69 30.63 10.49
CA LEU A 9 -28.15 29.73 11.54
C LEU A 9 -29.44 30.20 12.23
N GLN A 10 -29.72 31.51 12.21
CA GLN A 10 -30.97 32.08 12.72
C GLN A 10 -32.22 31.71 11.89
N ILE A 11 -32.06 31.20 10.68
CA ILE A 11 -33.15 30.83 9.77
C ILE A 11 -33.34 29.32 9.83
N SER A 12 -34.43 28.88 10.47
CA SER A 12 -34.77 27.46 10.58
C SER A 12 -35.56 26.94 9.37
N LEU A 13 -36.46 27.76 8.81
CA LEU A 13 -37.32 27.38 7.69
C LEU A 13 -36.76 27.88 6.37
N TRP A 14 -36.51 26.95 5.45
CA TRP A 14 -36.02 27.25 4.11
C TRP A 14 -37.03 26.79 3.06
N ARG A 15 -37.12 27.57 1.98
CA ARG A 15 -37.89 27.25 0.78
C ARG A 15 -36.99 27.36 -0.43
N PHE A 16 -36.76 26.23 -1.09
CA PHE A 16 -36.14 26.20 -2.40
C PHE A 16 -37.26 26.21 -3.45
N GLU A 17 -37.36 27.28 -4.24
CA GLU A 17 -38.39 27.45 -5.25
C GLU A 17 -37.78 27.53 -6.65
N VAL A 18 -38.29 26.71 -7.56
CA VAL A 18 -37.94 26.71 -8.97
C VAL A 18 -39.09 27.29 -9.77
N VAL A 19 -38.80 28.34 -10.52
CA VAL A 19 -39.77 29.04 -11.39
C VAL A 19 -39.46 28.72 -12.84
N TYR A 20 -40.33 27.95 -13.49
CA TYR A 20 -40.26 27.64 -14.90
C TYR A 20 -41.02 28.70 -15.69
N THR A 21 -40.30 29.42 -16.55
CA THR A 21 -40.89 30.46 -17.40
C THR A 21 -40.99 29.95 -18.83
N PHE A 22 -42.21 29.82 -19.33
CA PHE A 22 -42.52 29.47 -20.72
C PHE A 22 -43.11 30.68 -21.44
N LEU A 23 -43.11 30.65 -22.79
CA LEU A 23 -43.64 31.74 -23.63
C LEU A 23 -45.07 32.17 -23.29
N SER A 24 -45.90 31.25 -22.75
CA SER A 24 -47.31 31.50 -22.44
C SER A 24 -47.71 31.22 -20.99
N ALA A 25 -46.80 30.77 -20.13
CA ALA A 25 -47.13 30.38 -18.76
C ALA A 25 -45.91 30.42 -17.84
N ILE A 26 -46.15 30.65 -16.55
CA ILE A 26 -45.18 30.48 -15.49
C ILE A 26 -45.67 29.33 -14.61
N SER A 27 -44.81 28.37 -14.32
CA SER A 27 -45.07 27.28 -13.38
C SER A 27 -44.05 27.32 -12.26
N THR A 28 -44.48 27.06 -11.03
CA THR A 28 -43.60 27.09 -9.85
C THR A 28 -43.67 25.76 -9.12
N SER A 29 -42.52 25.26 -8.68
CA SER A 29 -42.41 24.12 -7.76
C SER A 29 -41.53 24.54 -6.59
N ALA A 30 -41.86 24.09 -5.38
CA ALA A 30 -41.10 24.44 -4.19
C ALA A 30 -40.91 23.26 -3.23
N LEU A 31 -39.73 23.17 -2.65
CA LEU A 31 -39.37 22.30 -1.54
C LEU A 31 -39.20 23.14 -0.28
N ASN A 32 -39.97 22.85 0.76
CA ASN A 32 -39.79 23.46 2.07
C ASN A 32 -39.11 22.46 3.01
N PHE A 33 -38.13 22.90 3.76
CA PHE A 33 -37.42 22.08 4.73
C PHE A 33 -37.04 22.89 5.96
N ILE A 34 -36.89 22.20 7.08
CA ILE A 34 -36.43 22.77 8.34
C ILE A 34 -35.02 22.23 8.58
N ILE A 35 -34.08 23.14 8.85
CA ILE A 35 -32.73 22.76 9.24
C ILE A 35 -32.73 22.40 10.72
N ASN A 36 -32.43 21.13 11.00
CA ASN A 36 -32.30 20.65 12.37
C ASN A 36 -31.22 21.43 13.13
N GLN A 37 -31.48 21.73 14.41
CA GLN A 37 -30.51 22.42 15.27
C GLN A 37 -29.77 21.38 16.11
N PRO A 38 -28.48 21.57 16.40
CA PRO A 38 -27.75 20.64 17.23
C PRO A 38 -28.10 20.79 18.73
N PRO A 39 -27.88 19.74 19.54
CA PRO A 39 -28.02 19.81 20.99
C PRO A 39 -27.31 21.02 21.59
N SER A 40 -27.88 21.64 22.63
CA SER A 40 -27.32 22.87 23.21
C SER A 40 -27.40 22.92 24.75
N ASN A 41 -26.80 23.96 25.33
CA ASN A 41 -26.80 24.35 26.76
C ASN A 41 -26.10 23.42 27.75
N GLY A 42 -25.77 22.18 27.37
CA GLY A 42 -25.08 21.25 28.25
C GLY A 42 -23.58 21.50 28.37
N SER A 43 -22.95 20.74 29.25
CA SER A 43 -21.49 20.66 29.39
C SER A 43 -21.06 19.21 29.53
N CYS A 44 -19.78 18.91 29.37
CA CYS A 44 -19.23 17.57 29.62
C CYS A 44 -17.96 17.69 30.46
N SER A 45 -17.73 16.72 31.34
CA SER A 45 -16.55 16.65 32.19
C SER A 45 -16.08 15.21 32.41
N ILE A 46 -14.83 15.04 32.83
CA ILE A 46 -14.20 13.75 33.12
C ILE A 46 -13.51 13.78 34.49
N ASN A 47 -13.59 12.69 35.23
CA ASN A 47 -12.87 12.49 36.48
C ASN A 47 -12.53 10.99 36.71
N PRO A 48 -11.35 10.62 37.26
CA PRO A 48 -10.21 11.47 37.61
C PRO A 48 -9.45 12.00 36.39
N LEU A 49 -8.53 12.94 36.57
CA LEU A 49 -7.68 13.45 35.47
C LEU A 49 -6.37 12.67 35.29
N ILE A 50 -6.08 11.74 36.20
CA ILE A 50 -4.84 10.95 36.20
C ILE A 50 -5.23 9.49 36.45
N GLY A 51 -4.68 8.57 35.66
CA GLY A 51 -4.91 7.14 35.81
C GLY A 51 -3.97 6.29 34.98
N THR A 52 -4.30 5.01 34.87
CA THR A 52 -3.67 4.04 33.96
C THR A 52 -4.73 3.43 33.06
N ILE A 53 -4.33 2.55 32.13
CA ILE A 53 -5.26 1.85 31.22
C ILE A 53 -6.35 1.01 31.92
N THR A 54 -6.19 0.70 33.21
CA THR A 54 -7.20 -0.04 33.99
C THR A 54 -8.08 0.85 34.86
N THR A 55 -7.73 2.14 35.01
CA THR A 55 -8.48 3.13 35.79
C THR A 55 -9.85 3.38 35.17
N LEU A 56 -10.88 3.38 36.01
CA LEU A 56 -12.23 3.79 35.60
C LEU A 56 -12.35 5.31 35.68
N PHE A 57 -12.65 5.91 34.54
CA PHE A 57 -12.96 7.32 34.38
C PHE A 57 -14.47 7.49 34.23
N THR A 58 -15.04 8.46 34.91
CA THR A 58 -16.46 8.82 34.78
C THR A 58 -16.58 10.03 33.86
N ILE A 59 -17.42 9.91 32.83
CA ILE A 59 -17.86 11.02 31.97
C ILE A 59 -19.24 11.46 32.44
N GLU A 60 -19.41 12.76 32.63
CA GLU A 60 -20.72 13.36 32.95
C GLU A 60 -21.02 14.50 31.99
N CYS A 61 -22.13 14.40 31.27
CA CYS A 61 -22.61 15.41 30.33
C CYS A 61 -23.99 15.97 30.72
N PRO A 62 -24.12 16.75 31.81
CA PRO A 62 -25.41 17.24 32.27
C PRO A 62 -25.99 18.34 31.35
N ASP A 63 -27.30 18.54 31.48
CA ASP A 63 -28.04 19.70 30.97
C ASP A 63 -28.08 19.88 29.45
N TRP A 64 -27.74 18.83 28.68
CA TRP A 64 -27.96 18.84 27.23
C TRP A 64 -29.45 18.79 26.90
N TYR A 65 -29.87 19.71 26.04
CA TYR A 65 -31.24 19.80 25.57
C TYR A 65 -31.28 19.87 24.04
N ASP A 66 -32.20 19.07 23.49
CA ASP A 66 -32.64 19.15 22.12
C ASP A 66 -34.16 18.95 22.07
N VAL A 67 -34.84 19.56 21.11
CA VAL A 67 -36.30 19.43 20.94
C VAL A 67 -36.72 18.04 20.51
N ASP A 68 -35.86 17.35 19.76
CA ASP A 68 -36.07 15.98 19.31
C ASP A 68 -35.56 14.96 20.33
N GLY A 69 -34.74 15.41 21.30
CA GLY A 69 -34.15 14.58 22.34
C GLY A 69 -32.75 14.10 21.98
N ILE A 70 -32.01 13.67 23.01
CA ILE A 70 -30.63 13.18 22.87
C ILE A 70 -30.66 11.69 22.56
N GLU A 71 -29.96 11.29 21.49
CA GLU A 71 -29.81 9.89 21.09
C GLU A 71 -28.68 9.22 21.88
N ASP A 72 -27.48 9.80 21.79
CA ASP A 72 -26.28 9.22 22.39
C ASP A 72 -25.17 10.24 22.67
N TYR A 73 -24.20 9.76 23.45
CA TYR A 73 -22.93 10.38 23.78
C TYR A 73 -21.80 9.47 23.30
N SER A 74 -20.94 9.97 22.43
CA SER A 74 -19.82 9.21 21.88
C SER A 74 -18.49 9.87 22.26
N LEU A 75 -17.61 9.12 22.92
CA LEU A 75 -16.30 9.59 23.38
C LEU A 75 -15.21 9.21 22.39
N TYR A 76 -14.42 10.20 21.97
CA TYR A 76 -13.25 10.02 21.13
C TYR A 76 -11.98 10.49 21.85
N ALA A 77 -10.86 9.84 21.55
CA ALA A 77 -9.56 10.18 22.12
C ALA A 77 -8.46 10.24 21.05
N TRP A 78 -7.47 11.11 21.27
CA TRP A 78 -6.25 11.20 20.46
C TRP A 78 -5.08 11.70 21.30
N THR A 79 -3.86 11.46 20.83
CA THR A 79 -2.63 11.96 21.46
C THR A 79 -2.25 13.32 20.86
N THR A 80 -1.45 13.33 19.79
CA THR A 80 -0.91 14.55 19.18
C THR A 80 -1.74 15.04 18.00
N ASP A 81 -2.14 14.13 17.10
CA ASP A 81 -2.89 14.48 15.88
C ASP A 81 -4.40 14.18 16.03
N ILE A 82 -5.22 15.24 15.96
CA ILE A 82 -6.69 15.15 16.02
C ILE A 82 -7.29 14.37 14.84
N SER A 83 -6.55 14.26 13.72
CA SER A 83 -6.98 13.47 12.57
C SER A 83 -6.99 11.97 12.86
N GLN A 84 -6.20 11.52 13.85
CA GLN A 84 -6.07 10.13 14.28
C GLN A 84 -6.98 9.78 15.46
N ARG A 85 -7.98 10.62 15.76
CA ARG A 85 -8.91 10.35 16.87
C ARG A 85 -9.64 9.02 16.68
N THR A 86 -9.74 8.26 17.75
CA THR A 86 -10.36 6.94 17.77
C THR A 86 -11.56 6.97 18.74
N ILE A 87 -12.67 6.34 18.37
CA ILE A 87 -13.80 6.17 19.28
C ILE A 87 -13.40 5.23 20.42
N ILE A 88 -13.74 5.59 21.65
CA ILE A 88 -13.43 4.81 22.85
C ILE A 88 -14.68 4.12 23.39
N ALA A 89 -15.81 4.84 23.42
CA ALA A 89 -17.06 4.33 23.95
C ALA A 89 -18.23 5.15 23.42
N PHE A 90 -19.43 4.59 23.52
CA PHE A 90 -20.67 5.34 23.34
C PHE A 90 -21.71 4.93 24.38
N SER A 91 -22.64 5.82 24.70
CA SER A 91 -23.65 5.63 25.75
C SER A 91 -24.93 6.38 25.40
N SER A 92 -26.10 5.81 25.67
CA SER A 92 -27.38 6.53 25.63
C SER A 92 -27.61 7.37 26.90
N GLU A 93 -26.83 7.11 27.96
CA GLU A 93 -26.90 7.82 29.23
C GLU A 93 -25.82 8.90 29.29
N TYR A 94 -26.16 10.06 29.86
CA TYR A 94 -25.24 11.19 30.02
C TYR A 94 -24.13 10.96 31.06
N ASN A 95 -24.27 9.92 31.90
CA ASN A 95 -23.28 9.51 32.88
C ASN A 95 -22.85 8.07 32.60
N PHE A 96 -21.56 7.87 32.27
CA PHE A 96 -21.03 6.56 31.94
C PHE A 96 -19.55 6.45 32.31
N GLN A 97 -19.09 5.20 32.48
CA GLN A 97 -17.71 4.90 32.85
C GLN A 97 -16.93 4.31 31.68
N VAL A 98 -15.67 4.71 31.57
CA VAL A 98 -14.75 4.28 30.50
C VAL A 98 -13.37 3.96 31.05
N ARG A 99 -12.65 3.11 30.32
CA ARG A 99 -11.19 2.98 30.42
C ARG A 99 -10.57 3.58 29.17
N LEU A 100 -9.44 4.24 29.35
CA LEU A 100 -8.79 5.00 28.30
C LEU A 100 -7.47 4.32 27.89
N PRO A 101 -7.08 4.44 26.61
CA PRO A 101 -5.74 4.05 26.18
C PRO A 101 -4.69 4.92 26.86
N ALA A 102 -3.43 4.48 26.83
CA ALA A 102 -2.34 5.31 27.31
C ALA A 102 -2.24 6.61 26.50
N GLY A 103 -1.82 7.68 27.15
CA GLY A 103 -1.56 8.94 26.48
C GLY A 103 -0.25 8.93 25.70
N ASP A 104 0.12 10.11 25.22
CA ASP A 104 1.37 10.34 24.50
C ASP A 104 2.61 9.79 25.24
N ASN A 105 3.61 9.33 24.49
CA ASN A 105 4.75 8.61 25.06
C ASN A 105 5.62 9.44 25.99
N GLU A 106 5.72 10.76 25.75
CA GLU A 106 6.55 11.64 26.56
C GLU A 106 5.73 12.28 27.69
N THR A 107 4.50 12.68 27.40
CA THR A 107 3.69 13.50 28.31
C THR A 107 2.62 12.70 29.04
N SER A 108 2.34 11.46 28.62
CA SER A 108 1.18 10.66 29.03
C SER A 108 -0.16 11.35 28.79
N LEU A 109 -0.20 12.43 28.01
CA LEU A 109 -1.41 13.24 27.81
C LEU A 109 -2.30 12.62 26.74
N LEU A 110 -3.59 12.54 27.04
CA LEU A 110 -4.63 12.09 26.11
C LEU A 110 -5.70 13.18 26.01
N ASN A 111 -5.95 13.63 24.79
CA ASN A 111 -6.98 14.62 24.48
C ASN A 111 -8.30 13.91 24.19
N LEU A 112 -9.40 14.54 24.61
CA LEU A 112 -10.73 13.94 24.61
C LEU A 112 -11.79 14.89 24.08
N VAL A 113 -12.73 14.34 23.31
CA VAL A 113 -13.93 15.06 22.84
C VAL A 113 -15.15 14.15 22.98
N VAL A 114 -16.26 14.73 23.43
CA VAL A 114 -17.55 14.05 23.45
C VAL A 114 -18.42 14.62 22.34
N TYR A 115 -19.02 13.74 21.55
CA TYR A 115 -20.05 14.07 20.58
C TYR A 115 -21.39 13.80 21.24
N VAL A 116 -22.22 14.85 21.32
CA VAL A 116 -23.60 14.76 21.82
C VAL A 116 -24.52 14.81 20.61
N ARG A 117 -25.26 13.73 20.38
CA ARG A 117 -26.09 13.54 19.19
C ARG A 117 -27.58 13.59 19.53
N ASP A 118 -28.38 14.22 18.69
CA ASP A 118 -29.85 14.16 18.76
C ASP A 118 -30.45 13.00 17.92
N LEU A 119 -31.76 12.78 18.03
CA LEU A 119 -32.47 11.74 17.25
C LEU A 119 -32.50 11.97 15.72
N LEU A 120 -32.03 13.13 15.24
CA LEU A 120 -31.95 13.50 13.83
C LEU A 120 -30.50 13.57 13.33
N ASN A 121 -29.55 12.99 14.08
CA ASN A 121 -28.11 12.92 13.79
C ASN A 121 -27.34 14.26 13.78
N SER A 122 -27.88 15.34 14.33
CA SER A 122 -27.10 16.56 14.54
C SER A 122 -26.19 16.39 15.75
N ILE A 123 -24.96 16.90 15.66
CA ILE A 123 -23.91 16.67 16.65
C ILE A 123 -23.38 17.99 17.19
N THR A 124 -23.29 18.09 18.51
CA THR A 124 -22.46 19.08 19.19
C THR A 124 -21.17 18.44 19.70
N GLN A 125 -20.03 19.01 19.30
CA GLN A 125 -18.71 18.58 19.75
C GLN A 125 -18.28 19.34 21.00
N VAL A 126 -17.89 18.62 22.04
CA VAL A 126 -17.54 19.18 23.34
C VAL A 126 -16.15 18.70 23.72
N ASN A 127 -15.16 19.59 23.63
CA ASN A 127 -13.83 19.31 24.15
C ASN A 127 -13.89 19.29 25.68
N ILE A 128 -13.40 18.21 26.27
CA ILE A 128 -13.31 18.07 27.73
C ILE A 128 -11.84 18.11 28.16
N SER A 129 -11.59 18.18 29.47
CA SER A 129 -10.23 18.20 30.01
C SER A 129 -9.40 17.01 29.50
N SER A 130 -8.21 17.28 28.99
CA SER A 130 -7.21 16.25 28.70
C SER A 130 -6.81 15.53 29.99
N VAL A 131 -6.48 14.25 29.88
CA VAL A 131 -6.15 13.38 31.02
C VAL A 131 -4.78 12.75 30.86
N SER A 132 -4.11 12.50 31.97
CA SER A 132 -2.83 11.79 31.99
C SER A 132 -3.07 10.30 32.23
N VAL A 133 -2.87 9.48 31.20
CA VAL A 133 -3.05 8.02 31.27
C VAL A 133 -1.70 7.34 31.10
N MET A 134 -1.16 6.85 32.22
CA MET A 134 0.13 6.19 32.25
C MET A 134 0.04 4.76 31.72
N LYS A 135 1.11 4.36 31.03
CA LYS A 135 1.33 2.98 30.61
C LYS A 135 1.50 2.06 31.81
N ASN A 136 1.09 0.80 31.65
CA ASN A 136 1.34 -0.23 32.65
C ASN A 136 2.06 -1.42 32.01
N PHE A 137 3.35 -1.23 31.74
CA PHE A 137 4.21 -2.23 31.11
C PHE A 137 4.24 -3.56 31.87
N GLU A 138 4.15 -3.53 33.20
CA GLU A 138 4.18 -4.75 34.01
C GLU A 138 2.97 -5.64 33.73
N ILE A 139 1.75 -5.08 33.72
CA ILE A 139 0.53 -5.85 33.42
C ILE A 139 0.53 -6.37 31.97
N ILE A 140 1.04 -5.57 31.02
CA ILE A 140 1.09 -5.96 29.60
C ILE A 140 2.11 -7.09 29.40
N ASN A 141 3.31 -6.97 29.97
CA ASN A 141 4.33 -8.01 29.91
C ASN A 141 3.87 -9.29 30.61
N GLU A 142 3.19 -9.18 31.77
CA GLU A 142 2.59 -10.34 32.44
C GLU A 142 1.54 -11.04 31.55
N LEU A 143 0.73 -10.27 30.80
CA LEU A 143 -0.23 -10.82 29.85
C LEU A 143 0.49 -11.53 28.69
N ILE A 144 1.50 -10.90 28.10
CA ILE A 144 2.32 -11.48 27.03
C ILE A 144 2.96 -12.80 27.50
N ASP A 145 3.58 -12.81 28.68
CA ASP A 145 4.24 -13.98 29.24
C ASP A 145 3.26 -15.12 29.52
N LYS A 146 2.06 -14.81 30.03
CA LYS A 146 1.02 -15.82 30.33
C LYS A 146 0.44 -16.45 29.05
N ILE A 147 0.23 -15.65 28.00
CA ILE A 147 -0.26 -16.13 26.70
C ILE A 147 0.81 -17.00 26.05
N THR A 148 2.04 -16.48 25.96
CA THR A 148 3.14 -17.15 25.24
C THR A 148 3.52 -18.49 25.89
N ASN A 149 3.54 -18.55 27.23
CA ASN A 149 3.86 -19.79 27.96
C ASN A 149 2.64 -20.71 28.17
N SER A 150 1.51 -20.47 27.50
CA SER A 150 0.28 -21.28 27.57
C SER A 150 -0.16 -21.61 29.02
N SER A 151 -0.13 -20.61 29.91
CA SER A 151 -0.47 -20.82 31.32
C SER A 151 -1.96 -21.12 31.49
N SER A 152 -2.29 -22.22 32.16
CA SER A 152 -3.66 -22.62 32.51
C SER A 152 -4.40 -21.63 33.44
N THR A 153 -3.74 -20.56 33.90
CA THR A 153 -4.27 -19.55 34.82
C THR A 153 -4.62 -18.21 34.16
N ILE A 154 -4.55 -18.12 32.82
CA ILE A 154 -4.77 -16.87 32.08
C ILE A 154 -6.14 -16.21 32.36
N THR A 155 -7.17 -17.01 32.66
CA THR A 155 -8.53 -16.53 32.96
C THR A 155 -8.61 -15.66 34.21
N ASN A 156 -7.62 -15.73 35.12
CA ASN A 156 -7.57 -14.91 36.33
C ASN A 156 -6.94 -13.53 36.09
N ASN A 157 -6.35 -13.29 34.92
CA ASN A 157 -5.77 -12.00 34.58
C ASN A 157 -6.88 -10.92 34.54
N PRO A 158 -6.68 -9.74 35.16
CA PRO A 158 -7.71 -8.70 35.26
C PRO A 158 -8.14 -8.16 33.88
N ILE A 159 -7.21 -8.07 32.92
CA ILE A 159 -7.51 -7.64 31.55
C ILE A 159 -8.37 -8.68 30.85
N VAL A 160 -8.02 -9.96 30.98
CA VAL A 160 -8.78 -11.06 30.38
C VAL A 160 -10.21 -11.09 30.92
N ARG A 161 -10.41 -10.86 32.22
CA ARG A 161 -11.76 -10.73 32.80
C ARG A 161 -12.58 -9.57 32.22
N LEU A 162 -11.94 -8.46 31.87
CA LEU A 162 -12.61 -7.33 31.22
C LEU A 162 -12.99 -7.68 29.77
N LEU A 163 -12.08 -8.33 29.04
CA LEU A 163 -12.33 -8.83 27.69
C LEU A 163 -13.45 -9.89 27.66
N SER A 164 -13.53 -10.75 28.67
CA SER A 164 -14.60 -11.75 28.82
C SER A 164 -15.95 -11.17 29.26
N SER A 165 -16.08 -9.84 29.41
CA SER A 165 -17.34 -9.23 29.87
C SER A 165 -18.48 -9.32 28.85
N GLY A 166 -18.17 -9.50 27.57
CA GLY A 166 -19.14 -9.45 26.46
C GLY A 166 -19.72 -8.04 26.22
N ASN A 167 -19.31 -7.03 26.98
CA ASN A 167 -19.76 -5.65 26.78
C ASN A 167 -18.90 -4.99 25.70
N GLN A 168 -19.52 -4.60 24.59
CA GLN A 168 -18.81 -4.02 23.43
C GLN A 168 -17.94 -2.80 23.77
N ASN A 169 -18.38 -1.93 24.68
CA ASN A 169 -17.59 -0.77 25.10
C ASN A 169 -16.35 -1.22 25.87
N VAL A 170 -16.52 -2.13 26.84
CA VAL A 170 -15.40 -2.63 27.66
C VAL A 170 -14.40 -3.39 26.79
N VAL A 171 -14.88 -4.27 25.92
CA VAL A 171 -14.03 -5.04 25.00
C VAL A 171 -13.31 -4.10 24.03
N GLY A 172 -14.04 -3.17 23.40
CA GLY A 172 -13.47 -2.20 22.46
C GLY A 172 -12.39 -1.32 23.10
N GLN A 173 -12.64 -0.79 24.30
CA GLN A 173 -11.67 -0.01 25.09
C GLN A 173 -10.39 -0.80 25.35
N MET A 174 -10.52 -2.05 25.84
CA MET A 174 -9.36 -2.87 26.17
C MET A 174 -8.58 -3.30 24.92
N ILE A 175 -9.26 -3.66 23.83
CA ILE A 175 -8.56 -4.03 22.59
C ILE A 175 -7.84 -2.83 21.99
N ILE A 176 -8.46 -1.65 21.96
CA ILE A 176 -7.79 -0.43 21.45
C ILE A 176 -6.56 -0.11 22.31
N ALA A 177 -6.71 -0.06 23.63
CA ALA A 177 -5.61 0.24 24.54
C ALA A 177 -4.45 -0.74 24.41
N LEU A 178 -4.74 -2.05 24.39
CA LEU A 178 -3.70 -3.08 24.23
C LEU A 178 -3.06 -3.03 22.85
N SER A 179 -3.86 -2.89 21.78
CA SER A 179 -3.33 -2.91 20.41
C SER A 179 -2.41 -1.73 20.17
N GLN A 180 -2.72 -0.54 20.68
CA GLN A 180 -1.85 0.63 20.57
C GLN A 180 -0.48 0.39 21.22
N GLU A 181 -0.45 -0.21 22.42
CA GLU A 181 0.81 -0.58 23.08
C GLU A 181 1.57 -1.66 22.31
N LEU A 182 0.89 -2.70 21.82
CA LEU A 182 1.50 -3.76 21.03
C LEU A 182 2.02 -3.23 19.68
N ASN A 183 1.38 -2.23 19.07
CA ASN A 183 1.81 -1.61 17.82
C ASN A 183 3.06 -0.74 18.06
N GLN A 184 3.13 -0.05 19.20
CA GLN A 184 4.33 0.66 19.60
C GLN A 184 5.51 -0.29 19.85
N MET A 185 5.31 -1.35 20.62
CA MET A 185 6.35 -2.38 20.84
C MET A 185 6.84 -2.97 19.51
N SER A 186 5.92 -3.21 18.57
CA SER A 186 6.25 -3.69 17.22
C SER A 186 7.18 -2.71 16.47
N SER A 187 6.88 -1.41 16.52
CA SER A 187 7.72 -0.38 15.90
C SER A 187 9.11 -0.32 16.55
N GLU A 188 9.18 -0.32 17.88
CA GLU A 188 10.45 -0.29 18.61
C GLU A 188 11.33 -1.52 18.31
N ASN A 189 10.72 -2.71 18.22
CA ASN A 189 11.41 -3.95 17.88
C ASN A 189 11.91 -3.92 16.42
N LEU A 190 11.12 -3.36 15.51
CA LEU A 190 11.53 -3.17 14.11
C LEU A 190 12.72 -2.21 13.99
N ASP A 191 12.66 -1.06 14.65
CA ASP A 191 13.75 -0.08 14.65
C ASP A 191 15.04 -0.66 15.25
N LYS A 192 14.91 -1.43 16.33
CA LYS A 192 16.02 -2.17 16.94
C LYS A 192 16.61 -3.20 15.97
N ALA A 193 15.79 -3.99 15.28
CA ALA A 193 16.24 -4.96 14.27
C ALA A 193 17.02 -4.27 13.12
N ILE A 194 16.48 -3.17 12.60
CA ILE A 194 17.12 -2.38 11.54
C ILE A 194 18.46 -1.80 12.01
N SER A 195 18.50 -1.24 13.22
CA SER A 195 19.73 -0.70 13.81
C SER A 195 20.83 -1.76 14.01
N ASN A 196 20.45 -3.04 14.14
CA ASN A 196 21.34 -4.18 14.28
C ASN A 196 21.73 -4.83 12.93
N GLY A 197 21.39 -4.20 11.80
CA GLY A 197 21.83 -4.62 10.46
C GLY A 197 20.87 -5.55 9.72
N ILE A 198 19.63 -5.70 10.18
CA ILE A 198 18.61 -6.46 9.44
C ILE A 198 17.95 -5.52 8.41
N PRO A 199 17.96 -5.84 7.11
CA PRO A 199 17.34 -4.99 6.10
C PRO A 199 15.82 -4.87 6.31
N ALA A 200 15.31 -3.63 6.39
CA ALA A 200 13.89 -3.37 6.59
C ALA A 200 13.00 -4.01 5.50
N VAL A 201 13.52 -4.18 4.28
CA VAL A 201 12.82 -4.79 3.15
C VAL A 201 12.47 -6.25 3.39
N ASP A 202 13.26 -6.97 4.19
CA ASP A 202 13.12 -8.42 4.41
C ASP A 202 12.13 -8.75 5.56
N ILE A 203 11.88 -7.78 6.44
CA ILE A 203 11.09 -7.98 7.67
C ILE A 203 9.83 -7.11 7.76
N SER A 204 9.65 -6.15 6.85
CA SER A 204 8.52 -5.23 6.90
C SER A 204 8.13 -4.64 5.55
N VAL A 205 6.85 -4.29 5.44
CA VAL A 205 6.27 -3.46 4.37
C VAL A 205 6.10 -2.05 4.92
N SER A 206 6.58 -1.04 4.20
CA SER A 206 6.46 0.35 4.69
C SER A 206 5.00 0.80 4.73
N LEU A 207 4.63 1.61 5.73
CA LEU A 207 3.39 2.36 5.72
C LEU A 207 3.35 3.35 4.54
N LEU A 208 2.14 3.78 4.13
CA LEU A 208 1.97 4.86 3.16
C LEU A 208 2.44 6.20 3.75
N GLY A 209 3.19 6.96 2.98
CA GLY A 209 3.78 8.24 3.37
C GLY A 209 5.09 8.11 4.15
N SER A 210 5.59 6.90 4.38
CA SER A 210 6.88 6.68 5.02
C SER A 210 8.03 7.24 4.17
N GLN A 211 9.01 7.83 4.85
CA GLN A 211 10.25 8.26 4.21
C GLN A 211 11.22 7.08 4.06
N ARG A 212 12.05 7.15 3.02
CA ARG A 212 13.09 6.17 2.78
C ARG A 212 14.14 6.22 3.89
N LEU A 213 14.42 5.07 4.49
CA LEU A 213 15.48 4.94 5.49
C LEU A 213 16.86 4.98 4.81
N GLN A 214 17.79 5.74 5.38
CA GLN A 214 19.20 5.65 5.00
C GLN A 214 19.77 4.35 5.56
N GLN A 215 20.06 3.39 4.70
CA GLN A 215 20.61 2.11 5.15
C GLN A 215 22.12 2.17 5.28
N ILE A 216 22.60 1.63 6.40
CA ILE A 216 24.01 1.39 6.67
C ILE A 216 24.27 -0.07 6.30
N SER A 217 25.22 -0.33 5.42
CA SER A 217 25.64 -1.69 5.08
C SER A 217 26.38 -2.30 6.26
N ILE A 218 25.64 -2.93 7.17
CA ILE A 218 26.17 -3.67 8.32
C ILE A 218 26.03 -5.16 8.01
N PRO A 219 27.04 -6.00 8.30
CA PRO A 219 26.88 -7.45 8.16
C PRO A 219 25.71 -7.97 9.00
N LEU A 220 24.95 -8.92 8.45
CA LEU A 220 23.76 -9.49 9.08
C LEU A 220 24.10 -10.06 10.46
N ASN A 221 23.37 -9.62 11.48
CA ASN A 221 23.49 -10.14 12.83
C ASN A 221 22.44 -11.24 13.06
N GLU A 222 22.83 -12.50 12.89
CA GLU A 222 21.94 -13.67 13.07
C GLU A 222 21.30 -13.72 14.46
N SER A 223 22.03 -13.33 15.52
CA SER A 223 21.49 -13.28 16.88
C SER A 223 20.37 -12.24 16.99
N ALA A 224 20.53 -11.08 16.37
CA ALA A 224 19.49 -10.04 16.37
C ALA A 224 18.24 -10.48 15.60
N LEU A 225 18.41 -11.30 14.55
CA LEU A 225 17.27 -11.84 13.78
C LEU A 225 16.48 -12.86 14.61
N ILE A 226 17.17 -13.71 15.37
CA ILE A 226 16.53 -14.66 16.30
C ILE A 226 15.77 -13.92 17.39
N ASP A 227 16.38 -12.89 18.00
CA ASP A 227 15.74 -12.06 19.03
C ASP A 227 14.48 -11.37 18.47
N TYR A 228 14.60 -10.76 17.29
CA TYR A 228 13.48 -10.13 16.59
C TYR A 228 12.34 -11.11 16.31
N ASN A 229 12.64 -12.30 15.76
CA ASN A 229 11.63 -13.31 15.46
C ASN A 229 10.96 -13.86 16.74
N THR A 230 11.70 -13.94 17.84
CA THR A 230 11.14 -14.33 19.15
C THR A 230 10.14 -13.29 19.66
N GLU A 231 10.53 -12.00 19.63
CA GLU A 231 9.66 -10.89 20.01
C GLU A 231 8.43 -10.79 19.06
N LEU A 232 8.62 -10.97 17.75
CA LEU A 232 7.58 -10.97 16.73
C LEU A 232 6.50 -12.03 17.02
N ASN A 233 6.91 -13.27 17.24
CA ASN A 233 6.01 -14.39 17.52
C ASN A 233 5.27 -14.22 18.85
N SER A 234 5.95 -13.68 19.88
CA SER A 234 5.31 -13.37 21.17
C SER A 234 4.14 -12.39 21.00
N LEU A 235 4.35 -11.29 20.27
CA LEU A 235 3.32 -10.30 20.00
C LEU A 235 2.20 -10.83 19.06
N ALA A 236 2.54 -11.72 18.13
CA ALA A 236 1.57 -12.38 17.26
C ALA A 236 0.63 -13.31 18.05
N ASN A 237 1.16 -14.07 19.01
CA ASN A 237 0.36 -14.93 19.89
C ASN A 237 -0.67 -14.13 20.70
N VAL A 238 -0.29 -12.94 21.17
CA VAL A 238 -1.22 -12.05 21.87
C VAL A 238 -2.33 -11.56 20.94
N ARG A 239 -2.03 -11.19 19.69
CA ARG A 239 -3.06 -10.78 18.72
C ARG A 239 -4.01 -11.91 18.35
N ASP A 240 -3.48 -13.12 18.14
CA ASP A 240 -4.27 -14.33 17.89
C ASP A 240 -5.24 -14.63 19.05
N TYR A 241 -4.83 -14.33 20.29
CA TYR A 241 -5.70 -14.45 21.44
C TYR A 241 -6.74 -13.31 21.52
N LEU A 242 -6.31 -12.06 21.35
CA LEU A 242 -7.16 -10.87 21.50
C LEU A 242 -8.30 -10.81 20.47
N VAL A 243 -8.07 -11.24 19.24
CA VAL A 243 -9.08 -11.19 18.17
C VAL A 243 -10.35 -11.96 18.53
N THR A 244 -10.22 -13.05 19.31
CA THR A 244 -11.35 -13.91 19.71
C THR A 244 -12.42 -13.21 20.54
N PHE A 245 -12.10 -12.09 21.18
CA PHE A 245 -13.06 -11.33 22.00
C PHE A 245 -13.95 -10.39 21.19
N ILE A 246 -13.60 -10.11 19.92
CA ILE A 246 -14.38 -9.19 19.07
C ILE A 246 -15.36 -9.95 18.16
N THR A 247 -15.07 -11.20 17.82
CA THR A 247 -15.79 -11.94 16.77
C THR A 247 -17.28 -12.12 17.05
N ASP A 248 -17.67 -12.20 18.32
CA ASP A 248 -19.05 -12.51 18.73
C ASP A 248 -19.82 -11.30 19.32
N LEU A 249 -19.27 -10.09 19.21
CA LEU A 249 -19.93 -8.89 19.72
C LEU A 249 -21.22 -8.59 18.93
N LEU A 250 -22.20 -7.96 19.57
CA LEU A 250 -23.43 -7.57 18.87
C LEU A 250 -23.22 -6.30 18.06
N VAL A 251 -23.69 -6.29 16.81
CA VAL A 251 -23.74 -5.08 15.97
C VAL A 251 -25.13 -4.45 16.10
N THR A 252 -25.23 -3.32 16.78
CA THR A 252 -26.53 -2.74 17.18
C THR A 252 -26.81 -1.36 16.60
N THR A 253 -25.78 -0.53 16.42
CA THR A 253 -25.88 0.87 15.99
C THR A 253 -24.71 1.27 15.09
N SER A 254 -24.73 2.47 14.49
CA SER A 254 -23.57 3.01 13.77
C SER A 254 -22.34 3.07 14.68
N ASN A 255 -22.49 3.57 15.92
CA ASN A 255 -21.40 3.63 16.90
C ASN A 255 -20.83 2.24 17.25
N SER A 256 -21.66 1.19 17.26
CA SER A 256 -21.20 -0.19 17.42
C SER A 256 -20.30 -0.62 16.25
N ILE A 257 -20.67 -0.27 15.02
CA ILE A 257 -19.85 -0.54 13.82
C ILE A 257 -18.53 0.25 13.89
N ILE A 258 -18.58 1.54 14.22
CA ILE A 258 -17.40 2.40 14.31
C ILE A 258 -16.44 1.90 15.39
N LEU A 259 -16.95 1.54 16.58
CA LEU A 259 -16.13 1.03 17.68
C LEU A 259 -15.43 -0.28 17.31
N GLN A 260 -16.19 -1.25 16.80
CA GLN A 260 -15.62 -2.56 16.48
C GLN A 260 -14.67 -2.53 15.30
N SER A 261 -15.00 -1.78 14.24
CA SER A 261 -14.09 -1.56 13.11
C SER A 261 -12.82 -0.82 13.55
N SER A 262 -12.93 0.14 14.48
CA SER A 262 -11.75 0.80 15.07
C SER A 262 -10.88 -0.15 15.86
N SER A 263 -11.47 -1.00 16.71
CA SER A 263 -10.71 -2.02 17.45
C SER A 263 -9.99 -2.99 16.52
N LEU A 264 -10.63 -3.44 15.44
CA LEU A 264 -10.02 -4.33 14.44
C LEU A 264 -8.92 -3.64 13.65
N ALA A 265 -9.11 -2.39 13.23
CA ALA A 265 -8.09 -1.59 12.53
C ALA A 265 -6.83 -1.41 13.40
N GLN A 266 -6.98 -1.15 14.69
CA GLN A 266 -5.87 -1.05 15.64
C GLN A 266 -5.19 -2.41 15.87
N LEU A 267 -5.97 -3.47 16.10
CA LEU A 267 -5.45 -4.82 16.34
C LEU A 267 -4.59 -5.34 15.17
N THR A 268 -4.99 -4.97 13.94
CA THR A 268 -4.39 -5.48 12.69
C THR A 268 -3.28 -4.61 12.13
N GLN A 269 -2.95 -3.48 12.77
CA GLN A 269 -1.99 -2.51 12.23
C GLN A 269 -0.58 -3.10 12.01
N ALA A 270 -0.10 -3.96 12.92
CA ALA A 270 1.16 -4.68 12.77
C ALA A 270 0.96 -5.91 11.87
N THR A 271 1.03 -5.70 10.54
CA THR A 271 0.62 -6.69 9.54
C THR A 271 1.48 -7.96 9.53
N ASN A 272 2.76 -7.85 9.92
CA ASN A 272 3.69 -8.97 10.06
C ASN A 272 3.46 -9.82 11.34
N GLN A 273 2.51 -9.44 12.19
CA GLN A 273 2.15 -10.14 13.44
C GLN A 273 0.76 -10.77 13.36
N LEU A 274 0.19 -10.89 12.16
CA LEU A 274 -1.14 -11.45 11.94
C LEU A 274 -1.01 -12.91 11.49
N THR A 275 -1.39 -13.82 12.38
CA THR A 275 -1.50 -15.25 12.05
C THR A 275 -2.61 -15.51 11.04
N ARG A 276 -2.57 -16.65 10.36
CA ARG A 276 -3.65 -17.10 9.46
C ARG A 276 -5.01 -17.16 10.15
N ASN A 277 -5.04 -17.60 11.41
CA ASN A 277 -6.26 -17.62 12.21
C ASN A 277 -6.78 -16.20 12.49
N THR A 278 -5.88 -15.28 12.88
CA THR A 278 -6.24 -13.87 13.07
C THR A 278 -6.82 -13.27 11.80
N LEU A 279 -6.12 -13.45 10.68
CA LEU A 279 -6.55 -12.95 9.37
C LEU A 279 -7.91 -13.50 8.96
N LEU A 280 -8.19 -14.78 9.17
CA LEU A 280 -9.49 -15.40 8.89
C LEU A 280 -10.62 -14.80 9.74
N LEU A 281 -10.41 -14.69 11.06
CA LEU A 281 -11.41 -14.16 12.00
C LEU A 281 -11.70 -12.68 11.73
N VAL A 282 -10.66 -11.88 11.51
CA VAL A 282 -10.78 -10.46 11.14
C VAL A 282 -11.50 -10.33 9.79
N SER A 283 -11.16 -11.13 8.79
CA SER A 283 -11.80 -11.07 7.46
C SER A 283 -13.31 -11.27 7.54
N ASN A 284 -13.73 -12.30 8.29
CA ASN A 284 -15.14 -12.56 8.54
C ASN A 284 -15.81 -11.39 9.27
N ARG A 285 -15.17 -10.87 10.32
CA ARG A 285 -15.77 -9.81 11.12
C ARG A 285 -15.84 -8.47 10.39
N CYS A 286 -14.78 -8.05 9.71
CA CYS A 286 -14.77 -6.82 8.92
C CYS A 286 -15.75 -6.91 7.74
N TYR A 287 -15.96 -8.08 7.13
CA TYR A 287 -17.01 -8.29 6.13
C TYR A 287 -18.42 -8.14 6.72
N GLU A 288 -18.69 -8.76 7.88
CA GLU A 288 -19.98 -8.63 8.58
C GLU A 288 -20.29 -7.17 8.93
N LEU A 289 -19.31 -6.43 9.46
CA LEU A 289 -19.45 -5.00 9.76
C LEU A 289 -19.69 -4.16 8.51
N SER A 290 -19.03 -4.49 7.39
CA SER A 290 -19.25 -3.81 6.10
C SER A 290 -20.67 -4.06 5.57
N ALA A 291 -21.18 -5.29 5.71
CA ALA A 291 -22.54 -5.64 5.35
C ALA A 291 -23.58 -4.96 6.25
N ALA A 292 -23.30 -4.89 7.56
CA ALA A 292 -24.15 -4.18 8.51
C ALA A 292 -24.21 -2.68 8.21
N LEU A 293 -23.09 -2.05 7.87
CA LEU A 293 -23.02 -0.66 7.44
C LEU A 293 -23.86 -0.42 6.18
N TYR A 294 -23.67 -1.28 5.17
CA TYR A 294 -24.45 -1.24 3.94
C TYR A 294 -25.95 -1.50 4.15
N ALA A 295 -26.36 -2.17 5.23
CA ALA A 295 -27.78 -2.36 5.54
C ALA A 295 -28.45 -1.11 6.15
N ILE A 296 -27.65 -0.20 6.74
CA ILE A 296 -28.16 0.99 7.47
C ILE A 296 -27.71 2.32 6.87
N PHE A 297 -26.91 2.32 5.80
CA PHE A 297 -26.26 3.50 5.24
C PHE A 297 -27.20 4.66 4.87
N GLU A 298 -28.45 4.39 4.48
CA GLU A 298 -29.47 5.41 4.18
C GLU A 298 -30.02 6.12 5.43
N LYS A 299 -29.78 5.56 6.62
CA LYS A 299 -30.35 6.00 7.90
C LYS A 299 -29.33 6.64 8.84
N ILE A 300 -28.07 6.71 8.43
CA ILE A 300 -26.98 7.27 9.22
C ILE A 300 -26.43 8.53 8.56
N SER A 301 -25.73 9.35 9.32
CA SER A 301 -25.03 10.51 8.78
C SER A 301 -23.89 10.09 7.85
N TYR A 302 -23.52 11.00 6.95
CA TYR A 302 -22.34 10.82 6.10
C TYR A 302 -21.07 10.66 6.95
N GLU A 303 -20.95 11.41 8.04
CA GLU A 303 -19.81 11.39 8.94
C GLU A 303 -19.62 10.02 9.60
N ASP A 304 -20.71 9.37 10.03
CA ASP A 304 -20.68 8.01 10.58
C ASP A 304 -20.31 6.98 9.51
N ALA A 305 -20.92 7.09 8.32
CA ALA A 305 -20.62 6.22 7.20
C ALA A 305 -19.15 6.32 6.79
N GLN A 306 -18.61 7.55 6.74
CA GLN A 306 -17.21 7.83 6.46
C GLN A 306 -16.30 7.29 7.57
N SER A 307 -16.63 7.54 8.83
CA SER A 307 -15.84 7.05 9.97
C SER A 307 -15.76 5.53 9.99
N ALA A 308 -16.89 4.83 9.84
CA ALA A 308 -16.91 3.37 9.79
C ALA A 308 -16.15 2.83 8.56
N SER A 309 -16.38 3.44 7.39
CA SER A 309 -15.72 3.01 6.15
C SER A 309 -14.20 3.19 6.23
N ASN A 310 -13.71 4.29 6.79
CA ASN A 310 -12.28 4.54 6.95
C ASN A 310 -11.59 3.40 7.73
N GLN A 311 -12.18 3.00 8.87
CA GLN A 311 -11.64 1.92 9.69
C GLN A 311 -11.73 0.55 8.99
N LEU A 312 -12.80 0.30 8.24
CA LEU A 312 -12.98 -0.95 7.51
C LEU A 312 -12.08 -1.06 6.27
N PHE A 313 -11.79 0.04 5.57
CA PHE A 313 -10.76 0.07 4.51
C PHE A 313 -9.37 -0.15 5.08
N GLN A 314 -9.06 0.44 6.24
CA GLN A 314 -7.81 0.17 6.94
C GLN A 314 -7.69 -1.31 7.34
N CYS A 315 -8.74 -1.90 7.92
CA CYS A 315 -8.80 -3.33 8.21
C CYS A 315 -8.56 -4.18 6.95
N ALA A 316 -9.22 -3.86 5.84
CA ALA A 316 -9.07 -4.55 4.56
C ALA A 316 -7.63 -4.52 4.05
N SER A 317 -6.98 -3.35 4.09
CA SER A 317 -5.60 -3.21 3.65
C SER A 317 -4.61 -3.95 4.57
N ASN A 318 -4.80 -3.86 5.89
CA ASN A 318 -3.99 -4.60 6.86
C ASN A 318 -4.02 -6.12 6.59
N MET A 319 -5.21 -6.66 6.28
CA MET A 319 -5.37 -8.08 5.93
C MET A 319 -4.65 -8.45 4.64
N LEU A 320 -4.78 -7.63 3.59
CA LEU A 320 -4.07 -7.85 2.33
C LEU A 320 -2.55 -7.83 2.55
N ASN A 321 -2.03 -6.85 3.27
CA ASN A 321 -0.60 -6.78 3.57
C ASN A 321 -0.13 -7.98 4.39
N GLY A 322 -0.87 -8.33 5.45
CA GLY A 322 -0.52 -9.45 6.34
C GLY A 322 -0.55 -10.82 5.65
N VAL A 323 -1.51 -11.05 4.76
CA VAL A 323 -1.58 -12.34 4.04
C VAL A 323 -0.55 -12.44 2.91
N ASN A 324 -0.25 -11.33 2.23
CA ASN A 324 0.64 -11.30 1.07
C ASN A 324 2.12 -11.15 1.44
N GLY A 325 2.45 -10.53 2.58
CA GLY A 325 3.83 -10.32 3.05
C GLY A 325 4.68 -11.59 3.04
N PRO A 326 4.23 -12.70 3.66
CA PRO A 326 4.98 -13.96 3.69
C PRO A 326 5.14 -14.59 2.31
N LEU A 327 4.11 -14.50 1.46
CA LEU A 327 4.14 -15.05 0.09
C LEU A 327 5.10 -14.29 -0.83
N GLN A 328 5.41 -13.05 -0.48
CA GLN A 328 6.28 -12.15 -1.25
C GLN A 328 7.69 -12.02 -0.64
N GLY A 329 7.99 -12.79 0.42
CA GLY A 329 9.29 -12.75 1.11
C GLY A 329 9.58 -11.42 1.79
N ARG A 330 8.54 -10.66 2.16
CA ARG A 330 8.65 -9.36 2.85
C ARG A 330 8.52 -9.48 4.36
N THR A 331 8.02 -10.62 4.84
CA THR A 331 7.82 -10.98 6.24
C THR A 331 7.96 -12.49 6.41
N GLU A 332 8.24 -12.95 7.61
CA GLU A 332 8.31 -14.39 7.90
C GLU A 332 6.92 -15.03 8.11
N ILE A 333 6.86 -16.35 7.98
CA ILE A 333 5.69 -17.13 8.43
C ILE A 333 5.82 -17.34 9.94
N LEU A 334 4.76 -17.03 10.68
CA LEU A 334 4.74 -17.10 12.14
C LEU A 334 4.80 -18.56 12.66
N ASP A 335 5.42 -18.78 13.81
CA ASP A 335 5.64 -20.10 14.41
C ASP A 335 4.32 -20.81 14.73
N LEU A 336 3.32 -20.05 15.20
CA LEU A 336 1.99 -20.59 15.50
C LEU A 336 1.31 -21.10 14.23
N ASP A 337 1.51 -20.42 13.12
CA ASP A 337 1.02 -20.85 11.82
C ASP A 337 1.80 -22.07 11.32
N SER A 338 3.13 -22.05 11.46
CA SER A 338 4.00 -23.18 11.11
C SER A 338 3.63 -24.46 11.85
N SER A 339 3.43 -24.37 13.15
CA SER A 339 3.01 -25.50 13.98
C SER A 339 1.61 -26.00 13.58
N ARG A 340 0.63 -25.11 13.36
CA ARG A 340 -0.73 -25.47 12.93
C ARG A 340 -0.76 -26.17 11.57
N ALA A 341 0.06 -25.73 10.61
CA ALA A 341 0.12 -26.33 9.27
C ALA A 341 0.72 -27.75 9.26
N ASN A 342 1.58 -28.04 10.24
CA ASN A 342 2.33 -29.30 10.31
C ASN A 342 1.73 -30.31 11.31
N VAL A 343 0.56 -30.04 11.88
CA VAL A 343 -0.21 -31.05 12.62
C VAL A 343 -0.67 -32.13 11.65
N ILE A 344 -0.22 -33.37 11.87
CA ILE A 344 -0.57 -34.52 11.04
C ILE A 344 -2.06 -34.83 11.23
N SER A 345 -2.85 -34.64 10.18
CA SER A 345 -4.27 -35.02 10.14
C SER A 345 -4.42 -36.53 10.38
N THR A 346 -5.44 -36.93 11.15
CA THR A 346 -5.84 -38.34 11.30
C THR A 346 -6.55 -38.88 10.05
N ASP A 347 -7.08 -37.98 9.21
CA ASP A 347 -7.72 -38.30 7.95
C ASP A 347 -6.69 -38.15 6.82
N TYR A 348 -6.33 -39.29 6.23
CA TYR A 348 -5.34 -39.38 5.15
C TYR A 348 -5.97 -38.92 3.83
N ASP A 349 -5.60 -37.71 3.37
CA ASP A 349 -6.05 -37.14 2.11
C ASP A 349 -4.92 -37.23 1.06
N THR A 350 -5.07 -38.15 0.10
CA THR A 350 -4.09 -38.41 -0.95
C THR A 350 -3.93 -37.23 -1.92
N ASP A 351 -4.96 -36.40 -2.10
CA ASP A 351 -4.91 -35.25 -3.00
C ASP A 351 -4.10 -34.10 -2.36
N LEU A 352 -4.19 -33.98 -1.04
CA LEU A 352 -3.43 -33.02 -0.23
C LEU A 352 -1.93 -33.36 -0.21
N GLU A 353 -1.59 -34.64 -0.02
CA GLU A 353 -0.21 -35.13 -0.10
C GLU A 353 0.38 -34.95 -1.51
N SER A 354 -0.44 -35.12 -2.57
CA SER A 354 -0.01 -34.84 -3.94
C SER A 354 0.25 -33.34 -4.19
N ALA A 355 -0.47 -32.44 -3.51
CA ALA A 355 -0.23 -31.00 -3.62
C ALA A 355 1.03 -30.57 -2.83
N TRP A 356 1.29 -31.17 -1.66
CA TRP A 356 2.49 -30.93 -0.85
C TRP A 356 3.77 -31.48 -1.47
N SER A 357 3.66 -32.60 -2.18
CA SER A 357 4.79 -33.26 -2.89
C SER A 357 5.06 -32.67 -4.28
N ASN A 358 4.28 -31.69 -4.72
CA ASN A 358 4.47 -31.06 -6.02
C ASN A 358 5.58 -30.00 -5.95
N LEU A 359 6.81 -30.50 -6.09
CA LEU A 359 8.12 -29.82 -5.95
C LEU A 359 8.33 -28.56 -6.80
N ASN A 360 7.49 -28.32 -7.80
CA ASN A 360 7.57 -27.15 -8.67
C ASN A 360 6.79 -25.94 -8.14
N LEU A 361 6.11 -26.09 -7.00
CA LEU A 361 5.26 -25.00 -6.49
C LEU A 361 6.09 -23.87 -5.88
N PHE A 362 7.12 -24.09 -5.03
CA PHE A 362 7.77 -22.96 -4.31
C PHE A 362 9.25 -23.14 -3.86
N SER A 363 10.16 -23.49 -4.80
CA SER A 363 11.64 -23.53 -4.70
C SER A 363 12.31 -24.86 -4.31
N ASP A 364 13.38 -25.15 -5.07
CA ASP A 364 14.28 -26.30 -5.09
C ASP A 364 13.64 -27.66 -5.42
N GLY A 365 13.39 -27.86 -6.72
CA GLY A 365 12.81 -29.08 -7.29
C GLY A 365 13.59 -30.39 -7.07
N ASN A 366 14.63 -30.38 -6.22
CA ASN A 366 15.48 -31.51 -5.87
C ASN A 366 15.71 -31.68 -4.35
N ASP A 367 15.19 -30.81 -3.47
CA ASP A 367 15.32 -30.97 -2.02
C ASP A 367 14.08 -31.63 -1.40
N PHE A 368 14.29 -32.78 -0.74
CA PHE A 368 13.26 -33.59 -0.07
C PHE A 368 13.44 -33.60 1.46
N SER A 369 14.16 -32.61 2.00
CA SER A 369 14.28 -32.45 3.44
C SER A 369 12.90 -32.23 4.10
N THR A 370 12.76 -32.69 5.35
CA THR A 370 11.54 -32.44 6.14
C THR A 370 11.24 -30.94 6.24
N GLU A 371 12.27 -30.12 6.37
CA GLU A 371 12.19 -28.66 6.43
C GLU A 371 11.55 -28.07 5.16
N THR A 372 11.97 -28.53 3.98
CA THR A 372 11.38 -28.11 2.71
C THR A 372 9.91 -28.52 2.58
N ILE A 373 9.54 -29.71 3.07
CA ILE A 373 8.13 -30.16 3.09
C ILE A 373 7.29 -29.28 4.03
N GLU A 374 7.78 -28.99 5.24
CA GLU A 374 7.10 -28.13 6.22
C GLU A 374 6.92 -26.71 5.71
N LYS A 375 7.93 -26.15 5.04
CA LYS A 375 7.86 -24.84 4.38
C LYS A 375 6.82 -24.83 3.26
N ASN A 376 6.80 -25.85 2.41
CA ASN A 376 5.84 -25.97 1.31
C ASN A 376 4.39 -26.08 1.81
N ARG A 377 4.14 -26.84 2.89
CA ARG A 377 2.82 -26.90 3.54
C ARG A 377 2.36 -25.53 4.04
N ASN A 378 3.26 -24.79 4.66
CA ASN A 378 2.96 -23.44 5.15
C ASN A 378 2.59 -22.47 4.01
N LEU A 379 3.40 -22.43 2.96
CA LEU A 379 3.15 -21.58 1.80
C LEU A 379 1.83 -21.96 1.09
N TYR A 380 1.50 -23.25 1.03
CA TYR A 380 0.24 -23.73 0.48
C TYR A 380 -0.97 -23.14 1.23
N TYR A 381 -1.03 -23.29 2.55
CA TYR A 381 -2.13 -22.75 3.35
C TYR A 381 -2.17 -21.22 3.33
N GLN A 382 -1.01 -20.57 3.31
CA GLN A 382 -0.91 -19.12 3.17
C GLN A 382 -1.52 -18.66 1.83
N LYS A 383 -1.23 -19.34 0.73
CA LYS A 383 -1.78 -19.03 -0.60
C LYS A 383 -3.29 -19.24 -0.68
N GLN A 384 -3.80 -20.32 -0.08
CA GLN A 384 -5.25 -20.56 -0.02
C GLN A 384 -5.96 -19.43 0.72
N LEU A 385 -5.43 -19.02 1.88
CA LEU A 385 -5.99 -17.92 2.65
C LEU A 385 -5.90 -16.59 1.88
N ALA A 386 -4.80 -16.32 1.19
CA ALA A 386 -4.64 -15.10 0.37
C ALA A 386 -5.75 -14.98 -0.69
N ASN A 387 -6.06 -16.08 -1.40
CA ASN A 387 -7.14 -16.09 -2.38
C ASN A 387 -8.51 -15.80 -1.75
N GLN A 388 -8.79 -16.41 -0.58
CA GLN A 388 -10.02 -16.18 0.16
C GLN A 388 -10.14 -14.72 0.61
N ILE A 389 -9.08 -14.17 1.21
CA ILE A 389 -9.05 -12.79 1.69
C ILE A 389 -9.17 -11.79 0.54
N ASN A 390 -8.48 -12.01 -0.59
CA ASN A 390 -8.61 -11.16 -1.78
C ASN A 390 -10.07 -11.06 -2.25
N SER A 391 -10.77 -12.21 -2.33
CA SER A 391 -12.18 -12.25 -2.72
C SER A 391 -13.06 -11.52 -1.71
N GLN A 392 -12.84 -11.73 -0.41
CA GLN A 392 -13.67 -11.16 0.65
C GLN A 392 -13.47 -9.64 0.78
N VAL A 393 -12.22 -9.18 0.69
CA VAL A 393 -11.86 -7.75 0.67
C VAL A 393 -12.46 -7.04 -0.54
N THR A 394 -12.47 -7.67 -1.72
CA THR A 394 -13.14 -7.11 -2.91
C THR A 394 -14.64 -6.89 -2.64
N GLY A 395 -15.30 -7.85 -2.01
CA GLY A 395 -16.69 -7.72 -1.56
C GLY A 395 -16.88 -6.58 -0.55
N MET A 396 -16.00 -6.47 0.44
CA MET A 396 -16.03 -5.36 1.42
C MET A 396 -15.93 -4.01 0.74
N ILE A 397 -14.95 -3.82 -0.15
CA ILE A 397 -14.73 -2.55 -0.86
C ILE A 397 -15.98 -2.15 -1.66
N SER A 398 -16.65 -3.11 -2.29
CA SER A 398 -17.90 -2.87 -3.01
C SER A 398 -19.02 -2.36 -2.08
N LEU A 399 -19.21 -3.01 -0.92
CA LEU A 399 -20.21 -2.60 0.08
C LEU A 399 -19.91 -1.22 0.67
N LEU A 400 -18.65 -0.97 1.05
CA LEU A 400 -18.21 0.32 1.60
C LEU A 400 -18.33 1.45 0.60
N THR A 401 -17.93 1.21 -0.66
CA THR A 401 -18.06 2.21 -1.73
C THR A 401 -19.52 2.57 -1.95
N SER A 402 -20.41 1.57 -2.00
CA SER A 402 -21.86 1.80 -2.18
C SER A 402 -22.44 2.57 -1.00
N SER A 403 -22.01 2.26 0.23
CA SER A 403 -22.45 2.94 1.45
C SER A 403 -22.08 4.42 1.46
N LEU A 404 -20.98 4.81 0.81
CA LEU A 404 -20.52 6.19 0.72
C LEU A 404 -21.07 6.93 -0.50
N ASN A 405 -21.24 6.25 -1.63
CA ASN A 405 -21.59 6.87 -2.90
C ASN A 405 -22.95 7.59 -2.85
N ILE A 406 -23.91 7.11 -2.07
CA ILE A 406 -25.23 7.75 -1.93
C ILE A 406 -25.15 9.15 -1.31
N HIS A 407 -24.12 9.39 -0.50
CA HIS A 407 -23.92 10.66 0.21
C HIS A 407 -23.15 11.69 -0.63
N LEU A 408 -22.60 11.29 -1.78
CA LEU A 408 -21.75 12.14 -2.61
C LEU A 408 -22.51 12.76 -3.78
N ASN A 409 -22.68 14.08 -3.71
CA ASN A 409 -23.12 14.90 -4.83
C ASN A 409 -21.98 15.17 -5.83
N ILE A 410 -22.31 15.73 -7.01
CA ILE A 410 -21.29 16.11 -8.01
C ILE A 410 -20.38 17.20 -7.43
N GLY A 411 -19.07 16.96 -7.41
CA GLY A 411 -18.04 17.92 -6.97
C GLY A 411 -17.34 17.53 -5.67
N PRO A 412 -18.03 17.36 -4.54
CA PRO A 412 -17.44 16.87 -3.30
C PRO A 412 -16.76 15.51 -3.48
N SER A 413 -15.63 15.32 -2.80
CA SER A 413 -14.90 14.04 -2.74
C SER A 413 -14.84 13.54 -1.30
N SER A 414 -15.09 12.26 -1.08
CA SER A 414 -14.72 11.58 0.16
C SER A 414 -13.25 11.15 0.06
N LEU A 415 -12.44 11.62 1.00
CA LEU A 415 -11.03 11.25 1.10
C LEU A 415 -10.82 10.47 2.40
N MET A 416 -10.25 9.29 2.29
CA MET A 416 -9.80 8.45 3.38
C MET A 416 -8.30 8.23 3.18
N ASN A 417 -7.50 8.86 4.04
CA ASN A 417 -6.05 8.82 3.96
C ASN A 417 -5.50 8.32 5.28
N THR A 418 -5.10 7.05 5.31
CA THR A 418 -4.49 6.40 6.46
C THR A 418 -3.09 5.94 6.10
N SER A 419 -2.28 5.60 7.11
CA SER A 419 -0.97 5.00 6.91
C SER A 419 -1.00 3.62 6.23
N GLN A 420 -2.18 3.00 6.11
CA GLN A 420 -2.34 1.64 5.58
C GLN A 420 -3.16 1.60 4.30
N SER A 421 -3.95 2.62 3.99
CA SER A 421 -4.72 2.68 2.75
C SER A 421 -5.08 4.12 2.43
N PHE A 422 -5.04 4.43 1.13
CA PHE A 422 -5.59 5.65 0.58
C PHE A 422 -6.80 5.29 -0.28
N VAL A 423 -7.94 5.91 -0.03
CA VAL A 423 -9.14 5.79 -0.85
C VAL A 423 -9.71 7.19 -1.10
N SER A 424 -9.96 7.50 -2.36
CA SER A 424 -10.68 8.69 -2.78
C SER A 424 -11.90 8.28 -3.59
N LEU A 425 -13.05 8.85 -3.25
CA LEU A 425 -14.31 8.63 -3.95
C LEU A 425 -14.91 9.98 -4.31
N GLU A 426 -15.23 10.19 -5.58
CA GLU A 426 -15.79 11.44 -6.06
C GLU A 426 -16.85 11.23 -7.14
N THR A 427 -17.94 11.99 -7.09
CA THR A 427 -18.97 11.99 -8.14
C THR A 427 -18.64 13.09 -9.14
N ILE A 428 -18.43 12.73 -10.41
CA ILE A 428 -18.00 13.64 -11.48
C ILE A 428 -18.85 13.47 -12.74
N SER A 429 -18.77 14.45 -13.64
CA SER A 429 -19.31 14.31 -14.99
C SER A 429 -18.33 13.53 -15.88
N ILE A 430 -18.84 12.74 -16.82
CA ILE A 430 -18.00 11.99 -17.78
C ILE A 430 -17.07 12.92 -18.56
N GLN A 431 -17.54 14.12 -18.92
CA GLN A 431 -16.74 15.11 -19.65
C GLN A 431 -15.51 15.58 -18.85
N SER A 432 -15.58 15.54 -17.52
CA SER A 432 -14.48 15.93 -16.62
C SER A 432 -13.36 14.88 -16.53
N LEU A 433 -13.49 13.72 -17.20
CA LEU A 433 -12.42 12.71 -17.25
C LEU A 433 -11.35 13.00 -18.30
N LYS A 434 -11.67 13.77 -19.35
CA LYS A 434 -10.73 14.06 -20.45
C LYS A 434 -9.54 14.85 -19.92
N ASP A 435 -8.34 14.36 -20.22
CA ASP A 435 -7.05 14.96 -19.81
C ASP A 435 -6.94 15.18 -18.29
N ARG A 436 -7.74 14.45 -17.50
CA ARG A 436 -7.77 14.59 -16.04
C ARG A 436 -6.54 13.94 -15.44
N LEU A 437 -5.87 14.67 -14.56
CA LEU A 437 -4.82 14.13 -13.69
C LEU A 437 -5.41 13.80 -12.32
N VAL A 438 -5.43 12.52 -11.96
CA VAL A 438 -5.81 12.02 -10.64
C VAL A 438 -4.53 11.77 -9.85
N LYS A 439 -4.24 12.65 -8.88
CA LYS A 439 -3.09 12.49 -7.97
C LYS A 439 -3.51 11.72 -6.73
N GLN A 440 -2.65 10.82 -6.30
CA GLN A 440 -2.80 10.01 -5.10
C GLN A 440 -1.63 10.30 -4.13
N VAL A 441 -1.46 9.46 -3.10
CA VAL A 441 -0.32 9.52 -2.17
C VAL A 441 0.97 8.97 -2.80
N GLU A 442 2.13 9.29 -2.21
CA GLU A 442 3.46 8.78 -2.63
C GLU A 442 3.81 8.97 -4.12
N ASN A 443 3.37 10.07 -4.75
CA ASN A 443 3.51 10.36 -6.18
C ASN A 443 2.72 9.45 -7.13
N ALA A 444 1.92 8.51 -6.62
CA ALA A 444 1.04 7.73 -7.47
C ALA A 444 0.07 8.64 -8.22
N GLN A 445 -0.11 8.39 -9.51
CA GLN A 445 -0.97 9.21 -10.36
C GLN A 445 -1.55 8.44 -11.53
N PHE A 446 -2.72 8.88 -11.98
CA PHE A 446 -3.34 8.49 -13.25
C PHE A 446 -3.56 9.73 -14.09
N SER A 447 -3.00 9.74 -15.30
CA SER A 447 -3.25 10.74 -16.32
C SER A 447 -4.18 10.13 -17.38
N MET A 448 -5.43 10.59 -17.38
CA MET A 448 -6.43 10.15 -18.33
C MET A 448 -6.15 10.71 -19.74
N PRO A 449 -6.42 9.94 -20.80
CA PRO A 449 -6.26 10.41 -22.16
C PRO A 449 -7.37 11.40 -22.57
N SER A 450 -7.12 12.14 -23.65
CA SER A 450 -8.10 13.05 -24.26
C SER A 450 -9.27 12.32 -24.93
N ASP A 451 -9.02 11.11 -25.45
CA ASP A 451 -9.99 10.27 -26.15
C ASP A 451 -10.06 8.86 -25.52
N PHE A 452 -11.27 8.39 -25.25
CA PHE A 452 -11.53 7.06 -24.68
C PHE A 452 -12.95 6.58 -25.02
N ILE A 453 -13.20 5.29 -24.81
CA ILE A 453 -14.51 4.64 -24.99
C ILE A 453 -15.06 4.25 -23.61
N LEU A 454 -16.27 4.73 -23.31
CA LEU A 454 -17.08 4.32 -22.16
C LEU A 454 -18.44 3.80 -22.66
N ASN A 455 -18.87 2.65 -22.17
CA ASN A 455 -20.19 2.07 -22.49
C ASN A 455 -21.31 2.70 -21.65
N THR A 456 -21.43 4.03 -21.66
CA THR A 456 -22.48 4.76 -20.91
C THR A 456 -23.06 5.92 -21.70
N THR A 457 -24.27 6.34 -21.35
CA THR A 457 -24.92 7.51 -21.94
C THR A 457 -24.21 8.80 -21.52
N SER A 458 -23.95 9.70 -22.48
CA SER A 458 -23.07 10.88 -22.33
C SER A 458 -23.44 11.91 -21.24
N ASN A 459 -24.62 11.81 -20.61
CA ASN A 459 -25.14 12.82 -19.68
C ASN A 459 -25.23 12.34 -18.21
N SER A 460 -24.78 11.14 -17.88
CA SER A 460 -24.83 10.63 -16.49
C SER A 460 -23.63 11.08 -15.67
N SER A 461 -23.86 11.36 -14.38
CA SER A 461 -22.79 11.38 -13.38
C SER A 461 -22.23 9.98 -13.18
N ILE A 462 -20.93 9.89 -12.92
CA ILE A 462 -20.20 8.67 -12.60
C ILE A 462 -19.46 8.88 -11.28
N SER A 463 -19.19 7.79 -10.57
CA SER A 463 -18.35 7.82 -9.38
C SER A 463 -16.96 7.32 -9.74
N LEU A 464 -15.93 8.11 -9.42
CA LEU A 464 -14.53 7.75 -9.61
C LEU A 464 -13.97 7.29 -8.26
N ARG A 465 -13.48 6.05 -8.20
CA ARG A 465 -12.83 5.48 -7.02
C ARG A 465 -11.36 5.27 -7.31
N SER A 466 -10.51 5.90 -6.51
CA SER A 466 -9.05 5.82 -6.60
C SER A 466 -8.50 5.22 -5.31
N ARG A 467 -7.60 4.24 -5.39
CA ARG A 467 -7.03 3.59 -4.20
C ARG A 467 -5.52 3.34 -4.34
N VAL A 468 -4.83 3.39 -3.20
CA VAL A 468 -3.43 2.94 -3.05
C VAL A 468 -3.31 2.05 -1.82
N ASP A 469 -2.64 0.91 -1.96
CA ASP A 469 -2.30 0.00 -0.87
C ASP A 469 -0.78 -0.20 -0.75
N PRO A 470 -0.26 -0.45 0.48
CA PRO A 470 1.16 -0.62 0.74
C PRO A 470 1.86 -1.73 -0.05
N LEU A 471 1.15 -2.81 -0.37
CA LEU A 471 1.69 -3.97 -1.06
C LEU A 471 0.73 -4.45 -2.15
N ALA A 472 1.27 -4.72 -3.33
CA ALA A 472 0.55 -5.46 -4.36
C ALA A 472 0.12 -6.85 -3.85
N SER A 473 -1.04 -7.36 -4.27
CA SER A 473 -1.46 -8.71 -3.89
C SER A 473 -0.48 -9.77 -4.42
N PHE A 474 -0.33 -10.88 -3.70
CA PHE A 474 0.36 -12.03 -4.23
C PHE A 474 -0.42 -12.59 -5.42
N GLY A 475 0.30 -12.82 -6.51
CA GLY A 475 -0.21 -13.54 -7.67
C GLY A 475 0.86 -14.48 -8.20
N ASN A 476 0.70 -14.98 -9.42
CA ASN A 476 1.64 -15.93 -10.02
C ASN A 476 3.03 -15.34 -10.34
N PHE A 477 3.37 -14.16 -9.81
CA PHE A 477 4.54 -13.40 -10.20
C PHE A 477 5.30 -12.87 -8.99
N GLN A 478 6.63 -13.03 -9.00
CA GLN A 478 7.48 -12.74 -7.85
C GLN A 478 7.94 -11.27 -7.77
N ASN A 479 7.88 -10.48 -8.84
CA ASN A 479 8.57 -9.18 -8.87
C ASN A 479 7.70 -7.97 -8.51
N THR A 480 6.44 -8.18 -8.08
CA THR A 480 5.57 -7.12 -7.55
C THR A 480 5.76 -6.90 -6.04
N ASN A 481 6.64 -7.68 -5.41
CA ASN A 481 6.88 -7.67 -3.96
C ASN A 481 7.39 -6.34 -3.39
N LEU A 482 7.92 -5.47 -4.26
CA LEU A 482 8.45 -4.14 -3.90
C LEU A 482 7.55 -3.00 -4.39
N SER A 483 6.36 -3.31 -4.89
CA SER A 483 5.44 -2.33 -5.47
C SER A 483 4.32 -1.98 -4.52
N ARG A 484 3.96 -0.69 -4.50
CA ARG A 484 2.61 -0.29 -4.08
C ARG A 484 1.58 -0.84 -5.07
N SER A 485 0.36 -1.05 -4.59
CA SER A 485 -0.80 -1.33 -5.45
C SER A 485 -1.53 -0.03 -5.71
N ILE A 486 -1.86 0.28 -6.96
CA ILE A 486 -2.68 1.45 -7.31
C ILE A 486 -3.89 1.02 -8.10
N SER A 487 -5.06 1.61 -7.88
CA SER A 487 -6.25 1.33 -8.67
C SER A 487 -7.09 2.55 -8.94
N LEU A 488 -7.78 2.51 -10.07
CA LEU A 488 -8.77 3.51 -10.47
C LEU A 488 -9.95 2.79 -11.11
N SER A 489 -11.12 2.89 -10.50
CA SER A 489 -12.37 2.31 -11.01
C SER A 489 -13.37 3.42 -11.32
N ILE A 490 -14.12 3.26 -12.41
CA ILE A 490 -15.27 4.11 -12.73
C ILE A 490 -16.52 3.31 -12.41
N ILE A 491 -17.45 3.90 -11.67
CA ILE A 491 -18.62 3.20 -11.11
C ILE A 491 -19.90 3.92 -11.55
N ASP A 492 -20.91 3.15 -11.94
CA ASP A 492 -22.24 3.65 -12.28
C ASP A 492 -23.05 4.04 -11.03
N GLN A 493 -24.28 4.54 -11.25
CA GLN A 493 -25.18 4.93 -10.17
C GLN A 493 -25.68 3.74 -9.33
N ASN A 494 -25.58 2.52 -9.84
CA ASN A 494 -25.99 1.29 -9.17
C ASN A 494 -24.82 0.60 -8.45
N GLY A 495 -23.62 1.18 -8.46
CA GLY A 495 -22.43 0.59 -7.83
C GLY A 495 -21.66 -0.40 -8.71
N ASN A 496 -22.00 -0.55 -10.00
CA ASN A 496 -21.29 -1.44 -10.92
C ASN A 496 -20.12 -0.75 -11.58
N GLU A 497 -19.01 -1.47 -11.78
CA GLU A 497 -17.88 -0.92 -12.54
C GLU A 497 -18.20 -0.77 -14.03
N ILE A 498 -17.82 0.38 -14.59
CA ILE A 498 -17.99 0.72 -15.99
C ILE A 498 -16.67 0.40 -16.72
N PRO A 499 -16.69 -0.49 -17.72
CA PRO A 499 -15.51 -0.80 -18.52
C PRO A 499 -14.98 0.45 -19.23
N PHE A 500 -13.68 0.68 -19.07
CA PHE A 500 -12.96 1.78 -19.73
C PHE A 500 -11.95 1.21 -20.73
N LYS A 501 -11.94 1.76 -21.96
CA LYS A 501 -10.94 1.41 -22.98
C LYS A 501 -10.33 2.65 -23.60
N ALA A 502 -9.00 2.68 -23.67
CA ALA A 502 -8.18 3.66 -24.35
C ALA A 502 -7.43 3.02 -25.53
N ASN A 503 -7.03 3.85 -26.49
CA ASN A 503 -6.21 3.43 -27.63
C ASN A 503 -4.73 3.40 -27.23
N GLU A 504 -3.93 2.54 -27.85
CA GLU A 504 -2.47 2.45 -27.57
C GLU A 504 -1.74 3.78 -27.80
N ASN A 505 -2.11 4.53 -28.84
CA ASN A 505 -1.51 5.84 -29.14
C ASN A 505 -1.97 6.98 -28.20
N ASN A 506 -3.01 6.75 -27.40
CA ASN A 506 -3.55 7.70 -26.43
C ASN A 506 -3.91 6.94 -25.15
N SER A 507 -2.89 6.31 -24.55
CA SER A 507 -3.02 5.45 -23.38
C SER A 507 -3.18 6.28 -22.09
N ILE A 508 -3.74 5.64 -21.07
CA ILE A 508 -3.67 6.15 -19.68
C ILE A 508 -2.21 6.08 -19.25
N LYS A 509 -1.67 7.17 -18.72
CA LYS A 509 -0.33 7.14 -18.10
C LYS A 509 -0.49 7.00 -16.60
N LEU A 510 0.23 6.08 -15.99
CA LEU A 510 0.21 5.86 -14.55
C LEU A 510 1.62 5.80 -13.99
N ILE A 511 1.79 6.30 -12.77
CA ILE A 511 3.03 6.18 -12.00
C ILE A 511 2.74 5.28 -10.81
N ILE A 512 3.47 4.18 -10.72
CA ILE A 512 3.36 3.19 -9.64
C ILE A 512 4.58 3.34 -8.72
N PRO A 513 4.40 3.83 -7.48
CA PRO A 513 5.49 3.95 -6.53
C PRO A 513 5.99 2.59 -6.05
N ARG A 514 7.26 2.53 -5.67
CA ARG A 514 7.84 1.39 -4.97
C ARG A 514 7.86 1.62 -3.47
N ASP A 515 7.90 0.52 -2.74
CA ASP A 515 8.08 0.54 -1.29
C ASP A 515 9.37 1.30 -0.92
N PRO A 516 9.30 2.33 -0.04
CA PRO A 516 10.45 3.09 0.41
C PRO A 516 11.59 2.23 1.01
N ASN A 517 11.28 1.05 1.56
CA ASN A 517 12.28 0.13 2.12
C ASN A 517 13.16 -0.55 1.07
N VAL A 518 12.81 -0.47 -0.23
CA VAL A 518 13.56 -1.15 -1.29
C VAL A 518 15.05 -0.79 -1.27
N LEU A 519 15.91 -1.81 -1.27
CA LEU A 519 17.35 -1.64 -1.35
C LEU A 519 17.73 -1.22 -2.77
N ILE A 520 18.33 -0.04 -2.90
CA ILE A 520 18.95 0.38 -4.16
C ILE A 520 20.45 0.15 -4.00
N PRO A 521 21.05 -0.84 -4.69
CA PRO A 521 22.48 -1.08 -4.60
C PRO A 521 23.25 0.06 -5.26
N SER A 522 24.48 0.28 -4.78
CA SER A 522 25.41 1.22 -5.41
C SER A 522 25.76 0.78 -6.84
N MET A 523 26.05 1.75 -7.70
CA MET A 523 26.53 1.47 -9.05
C MET A 523 27.86 0.71 -9.02
N TYR A 524 28.06 -0.19 -9.98
CA TYR A 524 29.26 -1.03 -10.05
C TYR A 524 30.37 -0.34 -10.85
N LEU A 525 31.51 -0.08 -10.21
CA LEU A 525 32.69 0.49 -10.87
C LEU A 525 33.26 -0.47 -11.92
N GLN A 526 33.41 0.02 -13.15
CA GLN A 526 34.02 -0.69 -14.27
C GLN A 526 35.48 -0.25 -14.45
N ASN A 527 36.42 -1.13 -14.09
CA ASN A 527 37.86 -0.89 -14.22
C ASN A 527 38.34 -1.13 -15.65
N VAL A 528 38.02 -0.21 -16.55
CA VAL A 528 38.30 -0.31 -17.98
C VAL A 528 39.63 0.35 -18.40
N THR A 529 40.15 1.28 -17.60
CA THR A 529 41.43 1.98 -17.86
C THR A 529 42.66 1.11 -17.64
N SER A 530 42.56 0.08 -16.80
CA SER A 530 43.66 -0.85 -16.48
C SER A 530 43.78 -2.02 -17.46
N ILE A 531 42.83 -2.17 -18.38
CA ILE A 531 42.85 -3.21 -19.41
C ILE A 531 43.84 -2.76 -20.49
N ASN A 532 45.00 -3.41 -20.54
CA ASN A 532 46.01 -3.16 -21.57
C ASN A 532 45.49 -3.71 -22.91
N SER A 533 44.74 -2.88 -23.64
CA SER A 533 44.04 -3.17 -24.90
C SER A 533 44.94 -3.69 -26.03
N THR A 534 46.26 -3.58 -25.87
CA THR A 534 47.29 -4.02 -26.83
C THR A 534 47.30 -5.52 -27.09
N ILE A 535 46.69 -6.35 -26.22
CA ILE A 535 46.68 -7.81 -26.41
C ILE A 535 45.44 -8.30 -27.18
N ASN A 536 44.30 -7.56 -27.19
CA ASN A 536 43.01 -8.10 -27.68
C ASN A 536 42.19 -7.25 -28.69
N ASN A 537 42.64 -6.08 -29.19
CA ASN A 537 41.92 -5.31 -30.25
C ASN A 537 40.38 -5.20 -30.06
N LEU A 538 39.90 -5.00 -28.83
CA LEU A 538 38.46 -4.93 -28.56
C LEU A 538 37.89 -3.57 -28.99
N LEU A 539 36.77 -3.58 -29.73
CA LEU A 539 36.07 -2.38 -30.21
C LEU A 539 35.04 -1.82 -29.20
N PHE A 540 34.57 -2.65 -28.28
CA PHE A 540 33.65 -2.26 -27.19
C PHE A 540 34.01 -2.99 -25.90
N ASN A 541 33.63 -2.42 -24.77
CA ASN A 541 33.56 -3.16 -23.51
C ASN A 541 32.19 -3.83 -23.43
N TYR A 542 32.16 -5.15 -23.65
CA TYR A 542 30.92 -5.91 -23.70
C TYR A 542 30.48 -6.41 -22.32
N HIS A 543 29.17 -6.39 -22.12
CA HIS A 543 28.47 -6.82 -20.92
C HIS A 543 27.38 -7.80 -21.30
N TYR A 544 27.14 -8.78 -20.43
CA TYR A 544 26.08 -9.77 -20.58
C TYR A 544 25.03 -9.57 -19.48
N VAL A 545 23.76 -9.59 -19.88
CA VAL A 545 22.61 -9.50 -18.99
C VAL A 545 21.66 -10.64 -19.27
N ASN A 546 21.26 -11.38 -18.23
CA ASN A 546 20.18 -12.36 -18.33
C ASN A 546 18.84 -11.62 -18.19
N ILE A 547 17.97 -11.74 -19.19
CA ILE A 547 16.64 -11.12 -19.22
C ILE A 547 15.52 -12.17 -19.31
N THR A 548 15.84 -13.44 -19.03
CA THR A 548 14.87 -14.53 -19.05
C THR A 548 13.75 -14.24 -18.06
N SER A 549 12.55 -14.05 -18.57
CA SER A 549 11.36 -13.74 -17.78
C SER A 549 10.13 -14.41 -18.37
N SER A 550 9.20 -14.81 -17.51
CA SER A 550 7.89 -15.35 -17.93
C SER A 550 6.95 -14.26 -18.47
N PHE A 551 7.24 -12.99 -18.18
CA PHE A 551 6.47 -11.84 -18.61
C PHE A 551 7.36 -10.78 -19.29
N PRO A 552 6.80 -9.95 -20.18
CA PRO A 552 7.51 -8.83 -20.80
C PRO A 552 8.08 -7.87 -19.75
N ILE A 553 9.39 -7.61 -19.83
CA ILE A 553 10.10 -6.70 -18.92
C ILE A 553 10.86 -5.64 -19.71
N SER A 554 11.00 -4.45 -19.17
CA SER A 554 11.91 -3.43 -19.69
C SER A 554 13.28 -3.55 -19.04
N VAL A 555 14.32 -3.07 -19.71
CA VAL A 555 15.70 -3.04 -19.20
C VAL A 555 16.19 -1.60 -19.17
N HIS A 556 16.71 -1.18 -18.02
CA HIS A 556 17.17 0.17 -17.76
C HIS A 556 18.66 0.18 -17.49
N PHE A 557 19.36 1.16 -18.06
CA PHE A 557 20.80 1.35 -17.92
C PHE A 557 21.06 2.74 -17.35
N GLU A 558 21.78 2.79 -16.24
CA GLU A 558 22.34 4.02 -15.68
C GLU A 558 23.86 3.93 -15.69
N ILE A 559 24.50 4.90 -16.35
CA ILE A 559 25.95 5.01 -16.46
C ILE A 559 26.39 6.32 -15.83
N HIS A 560 27.04 6.26 -14.68
CA HIS A 560 27.65 7.42 -14.05
C HIS A 560 29.07 7.61 -14.61
N SER A 561 29.30 8.79 -15.20
CA SER A 561 30.59 9.09 -15.80
C SER A 561 31.50 9.81 -14.81
N LEU A 562 32.67 9.23 -14.52
CA LEU A 562 33.68 9.88 -13.67
C LEU A 562 34.36 11.09 -14.34
N ASN A 563 34.08 11.32 -15.64
CA ASN A 563 34.51 12.51 -16.36
C ASN A 563 33.38 12.99 -17.30
N THR A 564 32.72 14.08 -16.89
CA THR A 564 31.54 14.65 -17.54
C THR A 564 31.79 15.19 -18.96
N ASN A 565 33.04 15.33 -19.40
CA ASN A 565 33.37 15.76 -20.76
C ASN A 565 33.42 14.60 -21.77
N LEU A 566 33.30 13.35 -21.31
CA LEU A 566 33.36 12.17 -22.17
C LEU A 566 32.00 11.86 -22.77
N ALA A 567 32.03 11.32 -23.99
CA ALA A 567 30.88 10.77 -24.66
C ALA A 567 31.07 9.26 -24.89
N TYR A 568 29.97 8.53 -24.94
CA TYR A 568 29.99 7.08 -25.14
C TYR A 568 29.06 6.65 -26.27
N LEU A 569 29.47 5.65 -27.03
CA LEU A 569 28.62 4.90 -27.93
C LEU A 569 28.14 3.63 -27.23
N PHE A 570 26.82 3.44 -27.23
CA PHE A 570 26.17 2.26 -26.69
C PHE A 570 25.51 1.49 -27.84
N ILE A 571 25.78 0.19 -27.92
CA ILE A 571 25.14 -0.71 -28.87
C ILE A 571 24.63 -1.96 -28.14
N TYR A 572 23.56 -2.58 -28.61
CA TYR A 572 23.08 -3.84 -28.05
C TYR A 572 22.52 -4.78 -29.10
N LYS A 573 22.48 -6.06 -28.73
CA LYS A 573 21.83 -7.14 -29.46
C LYS A 573 21.31 -8.20 -28.50
N PHE A 574 20.15 -8.76 -28.79
CA PHE A 574 19.57 -9.88 -28.05
C PHE A 574 20.21 -11.20 -28.47
N ASP A 575 20.46 -12.07 -27.48
CA ASP A 575 20.96 -13.45 -27.61
C ASP A 575 22.31 -13.65 -28.34
N GLN A 576 22.90 -12.57 -28.86
CA GLN A 576 24.12 -12.58 -29.65
C GLN A 576 24.94 -11.31 -29.37
N THR A 577 26.26 -11.39 -29.55
CA THR A 577 27.14 -10.24 -29.39
C THR A 577 26.89 -9.22 -30.52
N PRO A 578 26.64 -7.94 -30.21
CA PRO A 578 26.48 -6.92 -31.24
C PRO A 578 27.81 -6.70 -31.98
N GLN A 579 27.76 -6.56 -33.29
CA GLN A 579 28.94 -6.31 -34.12
C GLN A 579 28.78 -5.01 -34.91
N LEU A 580 29.70 -4.08 -34.68
CA LEU A 580 29.79 -2.84 -35.43
C LEU A 580 30.51 -3.12 -36.76
N ASN A 581 29.76 -3.50 -37.81
CA ASN A 581 30.29 -3.59 -39.17
C ASN A 581 29.55 -2.63 -40.10
N SER A 582 29.83 -2.67 -41.40
CA SER A 582 29.17 -1.83 -42.41
C SER A 582 27.66 -2.07 -42.56
N SER A 583 27.07 -3.04 -41.85
CA SER A 583 25.66 -3.43 -41.93
C SER A 583 24.97 -3.32 -40.57
N ILE A 584 23.98 -2.43 -40.46
CA ILE A 584 23.20 -2.17 -39.23
C ILE A 584 22.46 -3.42 -38.72
N ASN A 585 22.29 -4.46 -39.54
CA ASN A 585 21.57 -5.70 -39.18
C ASN A 585 22.25 -6.53 -38.07
N LEU A 586 23.51 -6.24 -37.71
CA LEU A 586 24.23 -6.93 -36.63
C LEU A 586 24.10 -6.24 -35.26
N ILE A 587 23.22 -5.25 -35.14
CA ILE A 587 22.80 -4.63 -33.89
C ILE A 587 21.27 -4.52 -33.87
N ASP A 588 20.66 -4.59 -32.69
CA ASP A 588 19.22 -4.41 -32.55
C ASP A 588 18.87 -2.96 -32.18
N GLY A 589 19.78 -2.27 -31.51
CA GLY A 589 19.68 -0.83 -31.29
C GLY A 589 21.00 -0.21 -30.81
N TRP A 590 21.03 1.12 -30.82
CA TRP A 590 22.18 1.91 -30.39
C TRP A 590 21.77 3.30 -29.94
N THR A 591 22.61 3.93 -29.12
CA THR A 591 22.48 5.35 -28.77
C THR A 591 23.86 5.96 -28.54
N MET A 592 23.91 7.28 -28.55
CA MET A 592 25.07 8.02 -28.11
C MET A 592 24.76 8.79 -26.83
N PHE A 593 25.66 8.68 -25.87
CA PHE A 593 25.66 9.46 -24.64
C PHE A 593 26.63 10.62 -24.80
N CYS A 594 26.13 11.77 -25.20
CA CYS A 594 26.93 13.00 -25.32
C CYS A 594 26.86 13.82 -24.02
N PRO A 595 27.85 14.67 -23.69
CA PRO A 595 27.85 15.48 -22.47
C PRO A 595 26.56 16.29 -22.20
N HIS A 596 25.85 16.71 -23.25
CA HIS A 596 24.57 17.43 -23.11
C HIS A 596 23.37 16.53 -22.75
N ASN A 597 23.54 15.20 -22.79
CA ASN A 597 22.55 14.21 -22.33
C ASN A 597 22.73 13.84 -20.86
N LEU A 598 23.78 14.34 -20.19
CA LEU A 598 23.98 14.11 -18.75
C LEU A 598 22.81 14.70 -17.97
N THR A 599 22.30 13.92 -17.04
CA THR A 599 21.36 14.41 -16.03
C THR A 599 22.11 15.31 -15.04
N ASN A 600 21.37 16.02 -14.18
CA ASN A 600 21.98 16.86 -13.13
C ASN A 600 22.84 16.06 -12.14
N ASP A 601 22.69 14.73 -12.12
CA ASP A 601 23.42 13.80 -11.25
C ASP A 601 24.61 13.13 -11.97
N ASP A 602 25.04 13.68 -13.12
CA ASP A 602 26.13 13.15 -13.96
C ASP A 602 25.91 11.71 -14.47
N ILE A 603 24.64 11.30 -14.59
CA ILE A 603 24.22 9.97 -15.04
C ILE A 603 23.65 10.04 -16.46
N TYR A 604 24.12 9.15 -17.33
CA TYR A 604 23.48 8.82 -18.60
C TYR A 604 22.44 7.72 -18.42
N ARG A 605 21.27 7.87 -19.06
CA ARG A 605 20.18 6.91 -19.00
C ARG A 605 19.81 6.39 -20.39
N TYR A 606 19.58 5.10 -20.48
CA TYR A 606 18.95 4.46 -21.64
C TYR A 606 18.00 3.37 -21.18
N PHE A 607 16.89 3.19 -21.88
CA PHE A 607 15.92 2.15 -21.56
C PHE A 607 15.48 1.42 -22.83
N ILE A 608 15.21 0.13 -22.67
CA ILE A 608 14.59 -0.73 -23.68
C ILE A 608 13.22 -1.09 -23.12
N ASP A 609 12.16 -0.73 -23.86
CA ASP A 609 10.79 -1.01 -23.44
C ASP A 609 10.49 -2.52 -23.35
N ASN A 610 9.40 -2.85 -22.68
CA ASN A 610 8.98 -4.23 -22.47
C ASN A 610 8.38 -4.90 -23.71
N GLN A 611 8.20 -4.21 -24.84
CA GLN A 611 7.71 -4.83 -26.08
C GLN A 611 8.85 -5.49 -26.87
N GLN A 612 10.10 -5.07 -26.64
CA GLN A 612 11.27 -5.57 -27.38
C GLN A 612 11.92 -6.81 -26.77
N THR A 613 11.75 -7.07 -25.47
CA THR A 613 12.35 -8.20 -24.75
C THR A 613 11.64 -9.56 -24.84
N PRO A 614 10.34 -9.69 -25.18
CA PRO A 614 9.67 -10.98 -25.22
C PRO A 614 10.35 -11.98 -26.17
N GLY A 615 10.57 -13.20 -25.68
CA GLY A 615 11.17 -14.30 -26.46
C GLY A 615 12.70 -14.34 -26.44
N HIS A 616 13.35 -13.36 -25.82
CA HIS A 616 14.80 -13.31 -25.65
C HIS A 616 15.23 -13.82 -24.27
N GLN A 617 16.41 -14.44 -24.20
CA GLN A 617 16.97 -14.96 -22.94
C GLN A 617 18.06 -14.04 -22.39
N SER A 618 18.77 -13.36 -23.28
CA SER A 618 19.89 -12.51 -22.92
C SER A 618 19.98 -11.25 -23.75
N LEU A 619 20.63 -10.24 -23.16
CA LEU A 619 20.94 -8.98 -23.80
C LEU A 619 22.45 -8.74 -23.65
N ILE A 620 23.13 -8.60 -24.79
CA ILE A 620 24.55 -8.27 -24.82
C ILE A 620 24.68 -6.84 -25.34
N PHE A 621 25.34 -5.99 -24.57
CA PHE A 621 25.57 -4.60 -24.96
C PHE A 621 27.05 -4.23 -24.84
N GLY A 622 27.48 -3.30 -25.70
CA GLY A 622 28.83 -2.78 -25.75
C GLY A 622 28.85 -1.29 -25.47
N ILE A 623 29.78 -0.84 -24.63
CA ILE A 623 30.06 0.58 -24.39
C ILE A 623 31.45 0.92 -24.94
N ARG A 624 31.55 2.04 -25.65
CA ARG A 624 32.80 2.57 -26.20
C ARG A 624 32.93 4.06 -25.92
N GLU A 625 34.08 4.50 -25.41
CA GLU A 625 34.39 5.93 -25.26
C GLU A 625 34.68 6.55 -26.64
N LEU A 626 34.10 7.72 -26.93
CA LEU A 626 34.32 8.46 -28.18
C LEU A 626 35.54 9.38 -28.06
N ASN A 627 36.33 9.47 -29.13
CA ASN A 627 37.46 10.39 -29.18
C ASN A 627 37.01 11.85 -29.45
N SER A 628 37.92 12.81 -29.27
CA SER A 628 37.61 14.25 -29.44
C SER A 628 37.08 14.62 -30.83
N THR A 629 37.53 13.93 -31.88
CA THR A 629 37.05 14.16 -33.26
C THR A 629 35.63 13.63 -33.43
N GLU A 630 35.34 12.45 -32.88
CA GLU A 630 34.00 11.85 -32.88
C GLU A 630 33.01 12.69 -32.07
N ILE A 631 33.41 13.16 -30.88
CA ILE A 631 32.60 14.08 -30.07
C ILE A 631 32.26 15.35 -30.86
N ASN A 632 33.24 15.95 -31.54
CA ASN A 632 32.99 17.15 -32.35
C ASN A 632 32.03 16.87 -33.52
N ASN A 633 32.17 15.72 -34.16
CA ASN A 633 31.36 15.36 -35.33
C ASN A 633 29.92 14.99 -34.96
N TYR A 634 29.73 14.26 -33.87
CA TYR A 634 28.45 13.63 -33.53
C TYR A 634 27.74 14.26 -32.32
N CYS A 635 28.44 14.93 -31.40
CA CYS A 635 27.84 15.51 -30.18
C CYS A 635 27.68 17.05 -30.19
N LEU A 636 28.41 17.79 -31.04
CA LEU A 636 28.41 19.27 -31.03
C LEU A 636 27.54 19.92 -32.12
N ASN A 637 27.24 19.21 -33.22
CA ASN A 637 26.44 19.75 -34.31
C ASN A 637 24.94 19.49 -34.08
N ASN A 638 24.26 20.50 -33.54
CA ASN A 638 22.82 20.51 -33.22
C ASN A 638 21.86 20.41 -34.43
N SER A 639 22.36 20.02 -35.62
CA SER A 639 21.57 19.91 -36.84
C SER A 639 21.90 18.62 -37.61
N SER A 640 20.99 17.65 -37.54
CA SER A 640 20.77 16.58 -38.53
C SER A 640 21.84 15.48 -38.73
N ILE A 641 22.84 15.29 -37.84
CA ILE A 641 23.82 14.18 -37.94
C ILE A 641 23.54 13.00 -36.96
N ASN A 642 22.48 13.06 -36.15
CA ASN A 642 22.10 11.97 -35.23
C ASN A 642 21.68 10.63 -35.90
N THR A 643 21.74 10.51 -37.22
CA THR A 643 21.25 9.34 -37.95
C THR A 643 22.34 8.39 -38.44
N SER A 644 23.62 8.73 -38.34
CA SER A 644 24.70 7.84 -38.78
C SER A 644 25.47 7.26 -37.59
N LEU A 645 25.32 5.95 -37.39
CA LEU A 645 26.13 5.16 -36.48
C LEU A 645 27.63 5.38 -36.81
N PRO A 646 28.49 5.76 -35.86
CA PRO A 646 29.92 5.92 -36.09
C PRO A 646 30.54 4.54 -36.37
N ILE A 647 30.66 4.15 -37.63
CA ILE A 647 31.30 2.90 -38.04
C ILE A 647 32.80 3.13 -38.07
N THR A 648 33.53 2.54 -37.13
CA THR A 648 35.00 2.57 -37.10
C THR A 648 35.55 1.21 -36.68
N ASP A 649 36.60 0.74 -37.35
CA ASP A 649 37.31 -0.50 -36.99
C ASP A 649 38.52 -0.23 -36.05
N GLU A 650 38.61 0.97 -35.47
CA GLU A 650 39.73 1.34 -34.60
C GLU A 650 39.52 0.85 -33.17
N SER A 651 40.54 0.18 -32.63
CA SER A 651 40.61 -0.16 -31.21
C SER A 651 40.55 1.10 -30.36
N PHE A 652 39.86 1.04 -29.24
CA PHE A 652 39.64 2.18 -28.37
C PHE A 652 40.21 1.94 -26.97
N ASN A 653 40.64 3.01 -26.32
CA ASN A 653 41.16 2.99 -24.96
C ASN A 653 40.31 3.93 -24.11
N PHE A 654 39.74 3.41 -23.02
CA PHE A 654 39.07 4.26 -22.05
C PHE A 654 40.10 5.14 -21.34
N ILE A 655 39.81 6.43 -21.25
CA ILE A 655 40.59 7.41 -20.50
C ILE A 655 40.07 7.50 -19.07
N SER A 656 38.79 7.15 -18.85
CA SER A 656 38.16 7.14 -17.53
C SER A 656 37.41 5.84 -17.26
N ASN A 657 37.38 5.44 -16.00
CA ASN A 657 36.43 4.42 -15.55
C ASN A 657 35.02 5.04 -15.48
N TYR A 658 34.01 4.18 -15.40
CA TYR A 658 32.61 4.57 -15.22
C TYR A 658 31.95 3.60 -14.24
N GLU A 659 30.82 4.02 -13.67
CA GLU A 659 30.00 3.15 -12.85
C GLU A 659 28.72 2.79 -13.59
N LEU A 660 28.22 1.58 -13.38
CA LEU A 660 27.11 1.02 -14.15
C LEU A 660 26.09 0.37 -13.22
N LEU A 661 24.82 0.69 -13.43
CA LEU A 661 23.68 0.05 -12.78
C LEU A 661 22.68 -0.38 -13.85
N ILE A 662 22.20 -1.62 -13.71
CA ILE A 662 21.21 -2.20 -14.61
C ILE A 662 20.08 -2.76 -13.77
N TYR A 663 18.85 -2.43 -14.13
CA TYR A 663 17.66 -2.98 -13.49
C TYR A 663 16.57 -3.25 -14.51
N THR A 664 15.64 -4.10 -14.13
CA THR A 664 14.45 -4.42 -14.92
C THR A 664 13.22 -3.87 -14.24
N SER A 665 12.22 -3.51 -15.04
CA SER A 665 10.90 -3.19 -14.52
C SER A 665 9.80 -3.71 -15.42
N GLY A 666 8.61 -3.89 -14.85
CA GLY A 666 7.44 -4.37 -15.57
C GLY A 666 6.19 -3.62 -15.15
N CYS A 667 5.16 -3.70 -15.98
CA CYS A 667 3.84 -3.16 -15.69
C CYS A 667 2.87 -4.33 -15.65
N TYR A 668 2.13 -4.47 -14.55
CA TYR A 668 1.17 -5.54 -14.37
C TYR A 668 -0.18 -5.01 -13.94
N TYR A 669 -1.23 -5.70 -14.39
CA TYR A 669 -2.59 -5.48 -13.94
C TYR A 669 -3.17 -6.76 -13.35
N LEU A 670 -4.08 -6.61 -12.39
CA LEU A 670 -4.77 -7.72 -11.77
C LEU A 670 -6.03 -8.05 -12.58
N ASP A 671 -6.15 -9.29 -13.06
CA ASP A 671 -7.34 -9.78 -13.74
C ASP A 671 -8.46 -10.18 -12.76
N GLU A 672 -9.66 -10.48 -13.30
CA GLU A 672 -10.83 -10.90 -12.50
C GLU A 672 -10.61 -12.19 -11.70
N ASN A 673 -9.59 -12.98 -12.06
CA ASN A 673 -9.21 -14.21 -11.38
C ASN A 673 -8.07 -13.99 -10.37
N ASN A 674 -7.76 -12.74 -10.02
CA ASN A 674 -6.66 -12.34 -9.13
C ASN A 674 -5.27 -12.78 -9.63
N ASN A 675 -5.06 -12.81 -10.95
CA ASN A 675 -3.75 -13.08 -11.54
C ASN A 675 -3.17 -11.83 -12.17
N TRP A 676 -1.87 -11.61 -11.93
CA TRP A 676 -1.12 -10.57 -12.62
C TRP A 676 -0.94 -10.91 -14.10
N LYS A 677 -1.23 -9.92 -14.94
CA LYS A 677 -1.14 -9.95 -16.41
C LYS A 677 -0.40 -8.70 -16.89
N SER A 678 0.02 -8.70 -18.15
CA SER A 678 0.84 -7.63 -18.74
C SER A 678 0.35 -7.16 -20.11
N ASP A 679 -0.69 -7.79 -20.65
CA ASP A 679 -1.24 -7.43 -21.94
C ASP A 679 -1.89 -6.04 -21.91
N GLY A 680 -1.72 -5.29 -23.00
CA GLY A 680 -2.19 -3.91 -23.09
C GLY A 680 -1.43 -2.92 -22.21
N LEU A 681 -0.27 -3.31 -21.64
CA LEU A 681 0.61 -2.47 -20.83
C LEU A 681 1.99 -2.29 -21.45
N THR A 682 2.50 -1.07 -21.42
CA THR A 682 3.88 -0.74 -21.83
C THR A 682 4.59 0.05 -20.74
N VAL A 683 5.86 -0.27 -20.47
CA VAL A 683 6.69 0.48 -19.52
C VAL A 683 7.16 1.77 -20.19
N GLY A 684 6.97 2.90 -19.51
CA GLY A 684 7.31 4.22 -19.99
C GLY A 684 8.74 4.68 -19.64
N PRO A 685 9.26 5.67 -20.38
CA PRO A 685 10.63 6.19 -20.23
C PRO A 685 10.88 6.94 -18.91
N LEU A 686 9.84 7.39 -18.19
CA LEU A 686 9.99 8.08 -16.90
C LEU A 686 10.21 7.14 -15.73
N THR A 687 10.19 5.82 -15.99
CA THR A 687 10.55 4.80 -15.00
C THR A 687 11.95 5.05 -14.45
N ASN A 688 12.09 4.98 -13.14
CA ASN A 688 13.36 5.17 -12.44
C ASN A 688 13.49 4.12 -11.32
N LEU A 689 14.40 4.29 -10.37
CA LEU A 689 14.64 3.37 -9.24
C LEU A 689 13.53 3.40 -8.17
N TYR A 690 12.70 4.44 -8.15
CA TYR A 690 11.69 4.68 -7.11
C TYR A 690 10.25 4.45 -7.58
N GLU A 691 9.97 4.65 -8.86
CA GLU A 691 8.64 4.42 -9.43
C GLU A 691 8.72 3.82 -10.84
N THR A 692 7.62 3.19 -11.26
CA THR A 692 7.44 2.65 -12.61
C THR A 692 6.39 3.48 -13.35
N GLU A 693 6.74 4.00 -14.53
CA GLU A 693 5.77 4.58 -15.44
C GLU A 693 5.15 3.47 -16.29
N CYS A 694 3.83 3.42 -16.33
CA CYS A 694 3.08 2.46 -17.11
C CYS A 694 2.11 3.18 -18.05
N LEU A 695 1.96 2.65 -19.26
CA LEU A 695 1.02 3.07 -20.27
C LEU A 695 -0.02 1.96 -20.41
N SER A 696 -1.29 2.27 -20.09
CA SER A 696 -2.38 1.29 -20.08
C SER A 696 -3.51 1.65 -21.05
N THR A 697 -4.12 0.62 -21.60
CA THR A 697 -5.33 0.70 -22.45
C THR A 697 -6.63 0.50 -21.66
N HIS A 698 -6.55 0.16 -20.38
CA HIS A 698 -7.71 -0.15 -19.54
C HIS A 698 -7.49 0.31 -18.09
N LEU A 699 -8.55 0.24 -17.26
CA LEU A 699 -8.53 0.58 -15.84
C LEU A 699 -8.79 -0.67 -14.99
N THR A 700 -8.02 -0.83 -13.92
CA THR A 700 -8.11 -1.91 -12.92
C THR A 700 -7.15 -1.57 -11.77
N THR A 701 -6.66 -2.58 -11.06
CA THR A 701 -5.56 -2.52 -10.10
C THR A 701 -4.23 -2.85 -10.78
N PHE A 702 -3.20 -2.05 -10.54
CA PHE A 702 -1.89 -2.13 -11.15
C PHE A 702 -0.78 -2.26 -10.11
N ALA A 703 0.31 -2.94 -10.53
CA ALA A 703 1.56 -3.03 -9.78
C ALA A 703 2.76 -2.97 -10.73
N GLY A 704 3.89 -2.49 -10.22
CA GLY A 704 5.16 -2.43 -10.92
C GLY A 704 6.02 -3.66 -10.63
N GLY A 705 6.75 -4.15 -11.62
CA GLY A 705 7.86 -5.07 -11.44
C GLY A 705 9.15 -4.33 -11.16
N PHE A 706 10.02 -4.86 -10.30
CA PHE A 706 11.35 -4.31 -10.12
C PHE A 706 12.36 -5.38 -9.70
N ILE A 707 13.45 -5.51 -10.45
CA ILE A 707 14.62 -6.30 -10.05
C ILE A 707 15.86 -5.52 -10.42
N VAL A 708 16.75 -5.28 -9.45
CA VAL A 708 18.10 -4.82 -9.74
C VAL A 708 18.97 -6.01 -10.10
N LEU A 709 19.64 -5.93 -11.25
CA LEU A 709 20.44 -7.04 -11.75
C LEU A 709 21.83 -7.02 -11.09
N PRO A 710 22.44 -8.19 -10.84
CA PRO A 710 23.79 -8.26 -10.31
C PRO A 710 24.79 -7.60 -11.27
N ALA A 711 25.99 -7.31 -10.78
CA ALA A 711 27.07 -6.75 -11.59
C ALA A 711 27.22 -7.54 -12.90
N PRO A 712 27.08 -6.88 -14.07
CA PRO A 712 27.20 -7.57 -15.34
C PRO A 712 28.60 -8.17 -15.49
N ILE A 713 28.68 -9.36 -16.06
CA ILE A 713 29.97 -10.03 -16.28
C ILE A 713 30.74 -9.24 -17.34
N ASN A 714 31.87 -8.66 -16.94
CA ASN A 714 32.81 -8.02 -17.84
C ASN A 714 33.68 -9.09 -18.52
N TRP A 715 33.21 -9.60 -19.66
CA TRP A 715 33.91 -10.64 -20.40
C TRP A 715 35.27 -10.17 -20.93
N SER A 716 35.45 -8.87 -21.21
CA SER A 716 36.74 -8.30 -21.60
C SER A 716 37.80 -8.51 -20.51
N TYR A 717 37.42 -8.29 -19.24
CA TYR A 717 38.26 -8.56 -18.09
C TYR A 717 38.51 -10.07 -17.90
N VAL A 718 37.47 -10.90 -18.04
CA VAL A 718 37.61 -12.36 -17.94
C VAL A 718 38.61 -12.88 -18.98
N PHE A 719 38.48 -12.47 -20.25
CA PHE A 719 39.38 -12.91 -21.31
C PHE A 719 40.79 -12.31 -21.21
N ALA A 720 40.95 -11.11 -20.63
CA ALA A 720 42.26 -10.51 -20.39
C ALA A 720 43.04 -11.17 -19.25
N ASN A 721 42.36 -11.85 -18.31
CA ASN A 721 42.97 -12.46 -17.12
C ASN A 721 42.82 -13.99 -17.08
N ALA A 722 42.13 -14.61 -18.04
CA ALA A 722 42.12 -16.04 -18.25
C ALA A 722 43.39 -16.46 -19.02
N GLY A 723 44.53 -16.43 -18.32
CA GLY A 723 45.85 -16.80 -18.85
C GLY A 723 46.71 -17.44 -17.79
#